data_AF-A0AAD4HJP3-F1
#
_entry.id   AF-A0AAD4HJP3-F1
#
_cell.length_a   1.000
_cell.length_b   1.000
_cell.length_c   1.000
_cell.angle_alpha   90.00
_cell.angle_beta   90.00
_cell.angle_gamma   90.00
#
_symmetry.space_group_name_H-M   'P 1'
#
loop_
_entity.id
_entity.type
_entity.pdbx_description
1 polymer ?
#
loop_
_entity_poly.entity_id
_entity_poly.type
_entity_poly.pdbx_seq_one_letter_code
_entity_poly.pdbx_strand_id
1 'polypeptide(L)'
;MLPQSHAAERQEAEKALGRQPTIEKFPRRHAGAPILNSGTTAFESYNNALQGADNVWAPFASRIDYEVAKWAKLRGSGSTAFSELLAVEGLHDALGLSYRNTRELNQIIDRHLPCRRPRFKREEIIVADEAFDVYSRDVMECVKALYSDPDFSQHLNYTPERHYVDADKTIRMYHDMHTGKWWWSTQAKLEAEKPGATVIPIILSSDKTQVTMFRNKSAYPVYMTIGNIPKEIRRKPSRRAWILLAYLPTSKLEHITNKAARRRTATNLFHACVRHILEPLRVPGKDGVAMASGDGVVRRGHPIVTCYSADYPEQLLTTGIKSGECPKCDVPHEELGSPDVPVKLRDLEAIVAALSLVDEDYDLWRQACQERGIKPIYKPFWLDLPHANIFQSITPDVLHQLYQGIVKHLIEWIKEAYSEAEIDARCRRLPPNHNIRLFLKGISNLSRVSGTEHNQICRFLLGIVIGIRLPGNLNNARLTRAVRAILDFLYLAQYPCHTDETLALLDDALTRFHDNKDIFLDLGIRSNFNLPKLHGFRHYVHMIKTYGTTDNYNTEYTERLHIDLTKDAYRATNHKDEYTQMTLWLERREKILWHDNFVQWRLVGDIAPQEIIPPDMDYRRAIKMTKHPTIKRVQLDRIVREYGATFFTEALARYVVGRNQPGLSAAQLEREAAHIIIPFDTVATFHRIKFNSINARGIQDSSVTVDSVHCQPSQEDKRGHMIPARFDTVLVNEGDGGTTGVDGYRVAQVRVVFTLTNQASNVLFRAGPAQPPTHLAYVEWFTPFQQPESHHGLYKVARLIRHGERLASIIEISDICRSIHLIPNFGVAAPREWTSSTVLECCSTFFVNPFSDRHAYLTLV
;
A
#
# COMPACT_ATOMS: atom_id res chain seq x y z
N MET A 1 29.41 3.94 -10.05
CA MET A 1 29.53 2.50 -10.40
C MET A 1 28.87 1.78 -9.24
N LEU A 2 27.99 0.78 -9.43
CA LEU A 2 27.49 -0.02 -8.31
C LEU A 2 28.47 -1.21 -8.17
N PRO A 3 29.44 -1.19 -7.24
CA PRO A 3 30.39 -2.28 -7.08
C PRO A 3 29.68 -3.55 -6.57
N GLN A 4 30.22 -4.73 -6.90
CA GLN A 4 29.72 -6.03 -6.43
C GLN A 4 29.59 -6.12 -4.90
N SER A 5 30.42 -5.37 -4.15
CA SER A 5 30.32 -5.26 -2.69
C SER A 5 28.95 -4.75 -2.24
N HIS A 6 28.36 -3.82 -2.99
CA HIS A 6 27.09 -3.18 -2.66
C HIS A 6 25.88 -4.11 -2.80
N ALA A 7 25.95 -5.12 -3.69
CA ALA A 7 24.88 -6.11 -3.84
C ALA A 7 24.90 -7.12 -2.67
N ALA A 8 26.09 -7.59 -2.29
CA ALA A 8 26.26 -8.48 -1.14
C ALA A 8 25.91 -7.78 0.18
N GLU A 9 26.33 -6.52 0.37
CA GLU A 9 25.96 -5.68 1.52
C GLU A 9 24.45 -5.48 1.62
N ARG A 10 23.79 -5.20 0.50
CA ARG A 10 22.34 -5.11 0.44
C ARG A 10 21.65 -6.42 0.80
N GLN A 11 22.10 -7.53 0.23
CA GLN A 11 21.50 -8.85 0.46
C GLN A 11 21.56 -9.23 1.94
N GLU A 12 22.70 -8.98 2.61
CA GLU A 12 22.84 -9.23 4.04
C GLU A 12 21.96 -8.30 4.88
N ALA A 13 21.89 -7.01 4.54
CA ALA A 13 21.01 -6.04 5.20
C ALA A 13 19.53 -6.45 5.11
N GLU A 14 19.08 -6.94 3.95
CA GLU A 14 17.69 -7.37 3.75
C GLU A 14 17.40 -8.73 4.38
N LYS A 15 18.36 -9.66 4.38
CA LYS A 15 18.23 -10.98 5.02
C LYS A 15 17.97 -10.85 6.52
N ALA A 16 18.50 -9.83 7.17
CA ALA A 16 18.26 -9.56 8.58
C ALA A 16 16.78 -9.26 8.89
N LEU A 17 16.04 -8.67 7.94
CA LEU A 17 14.63 -8.30 8.13
C LEU A 17 13.67 -9.50 8.16
N GLY A 18 14.08 -10.67 7.66
CA GLY A 18 13.28 -11.90 7.73
C GLY A 18 13.38 -12.66 9.06
N ARG A 19 14.17 -12.15 10.03
CA ARG A 19 14.37 -12.80 11.33
C ARG A 19 13.25 -12.39 12.30
N GLN A 20 12.81 -13.33 13.14
CA GLN A 20 11.93 -13.00 14.26
C GLN A 20 12.64 -12.05 15.22
N PRO A 21 12.04 -10.92 15.60
CA PRO A 21 12.74 -9.92 16.39
C PRO A 21 12.92 -10.34 17.85
N THR A 22 14.09 -10.03 18.40
CA THR A 22 14.33 -9.96 19.84
C THR A 22 13.65 -8.70 20.38
N ILE A 23 12.72 -8.87 21.33
CA ILE A 23 11.93 -7.77 21.89
C ILE A 23 12.48 -7.36 23.27
N GLU A 24 12.99 -6.14 23.35
CA GLU A 24 13.21 -5.41 24.60
C GLU A 24 11.95 -4.61 24.95
N LYS A 25 11.27 -5.02 26.02
CA LYS A 25 10.11 -4.27 26.52
C LYS A 25 10.56 -3.01 27.25
N PHE A 26 9.73 -1.97 27.20
CA PHE A 26 9.95 -0.78 28.03
C PHE A 26 10.12 -1.17 29.50
N PRO A 27 11.16 -0.68 30.21
CA PRO A 27 11.39 -1.04 31.60
C PRO A 27 10.21 -0.60 32.46
N ARG A 28 9.36 -1.56 32.82
CA ARG A 28 8.11 -1.33 33.58
C ARG A 28 8.45 -1.16 35.06
N ARG A 29 8.27 0.06 35.59
CA ARG A 29 7.88 0.22 37.01
C ARG A 29 6.36 0.33 37.13
N HIS A 30 5.71 1.17 36.31
CA HIS A 30 4.25 1.32 36.29
C HIS A 30 3.63 1.53 34.88
N ALA A 31 4.42 1.84 33.84
CA ALA A 31 3.94 2.10 32.48
C ALA A 31 2.91 1.08 31.95
N GLY A 32 1.78 1.58 31.46
CA GLY A 32 0.70 0.73 30.94
C GLY A 32 -0.05 -0.10 32.00
N ALA A 33 0.19 0.12 33.30
CA ALA A 33 -0.44 -0.65 34.36
C ALA A 33 -1.96 -0.43 34.40
N PRO A 34 -2.73 -1.49 34.65
CA PRO A 34 -4.16 -1.38 34.87
C PRO A 34 -4.45 -0.63 36.18
N ILE A 35 -5.45 0.26 36.16
CA ILE A 35 -5.97 0.94 37.36
C ILE A 35 -7.13 0.13 37.96
N LEU A 36 -8.01 -0.40 37.10
CA LEU A 36 -9.22 -1.16 37.46
C LEU A 36 -9.50 -2.21 36.37
N ASN A 37 -10.21 -3.28 36.74
CA ASN A 37 -10.76 -4.25 35.79
C ASN A 37 -12.26 -4.41 36.07
N SER A 38 -13.11 -3.93 35.17
CA SER A 38 -14.57 -4.06 35.30
C SER A 38 -15.08 -5.44 34.86
N GLY A 39 -14.26 -6.23 34.16
CA GLY A 39 -14.57 -7.60 33.74
C GLY A 39 -15.71 -7.77 32.73
N THR A 40 -16.40 -6.70 32.31
CA THR A 40 -17.53 -6.76 31.36
C THR A 40 -17.17 -6.07 30.05
N THR A 41 -17.29 -6.79 28.93
CA THR A 41 -16.97 -6.27 27.59
C THR A 41 -18.10 -5.44 26.98
N ALA A 42 -17.81 -4.72 25.90
CA ALA A 42 -18.80 -3.91 25.19
C ALA A 42 -19.91 -4.74 24.51
N PHE A 43 -19.59 -5.97 24.07
CA PHE A 43 -20.56 -6.91 23.50
C PHE A 43 -21.41 -7.57 24.57
N GLU A 44 -20.83 -7.97 25.70
CA GLU A 44 -21.60 -8.48 26.84
C GLU A 44 -22.58 -7.45 27.38
N SER A 45 -22.14 -6.20 27.52
CA SER A 45 -23.00 -5.09 27.95
C SER A 45 -24.18 -4.89 26.99
N TYR A 46 -23.96 -5.02 25.68
CA TYR A 46 -25.03 -4.88 24.69
C TYR A 46 -25.95 -6.12 24.67
N ASN A 47 -25.38 -7.32 24.78
CA ASN A 47 -26.14 -8.56 24.87
C ASN A 47 -27.09 -8.54 26.08
N ASN A 48 -26.61 -8.07 27.23
CA ASN A 48 -27.41 -7.95 28.45
C ASN A 48 -28.52 -6.89 28.35
N ALA A 49 -28.35 -5.88 27.48
CA ALA A 49 -29.34 -4.84 27.25
C ALA A 49 -30.43 -5.24 26.23
N LEU A 50 -30.21 -6.31 25.45
CA LEU A 50 -31.18 -6.80 24.46
C LEU A 50 -32.25 -7.68 25.14
N GLN A 51 -33.52 -7.38 24.84
CA GLN A 51 -34.63 -8.27 25.20
C GLN A 51 -34.68 -9.45 24.19
N GLY A 52 -34.66 -10.70 24.67
CA GLY A 52 -34.70 -11.91 23.84
C GLY A 52 -33.32 -12.50 23.50
N ALA A 53 -32.59 -12.96 24.51
CA ALA A 53 -31.23 -13.51 24.40
C ALA A 53 -31.08 -14.71 23.43
N ASP A 54 -32.19 -15.37 23.07
CA ASP A 54 -32.17 -16.52 22.15
C ASP A 54 -32.13 -16.11 20.67
N ASN A 55 -32.57 -14.90 20.32
CA ASN A 55 -32.52 -14.42 18.93
C ASN A 55 -31.16 -13.77 18.63
N VAL A 56 -30.28 -14.50 17.96
CA VAL A 56 -28.93 -14.06 17.55
C VAL A 56 -28.95 -12.75 16.73
N TRP A 57 -30.02 -12.50 15.99
CA TRP A 57 -30.17 -11.38 15.05
C TRP A 57 -30.89 -10.16 15.63
N ALA A 58 -31.31 -10.22 16.91
CA ALA A 58 -32.02 -9.13 17.56
C ALA A 58 -31.29 -7.78 17.41
N PRO A 59 -31.98 -6.68 17.06
CA PRO A 59 -33.44 -6.49 17.09
C PRO A 59 -34.19 -6.99 15.84
N PHE A 60 -33.51 -7.53 14.84
CA PHE A 60 -34.16 -8.09 13.65
C PHE A 60 -34.79 -9.45 13.97
N ALA A 61 -35.93 -9.75 13.38
CA ALA A 61 -36.74 -10.92 13.73
C ALA A 61 -36.10 -12.25 13.28
N SER A 62 -35.28 -12.22 12.22
CA SER A 62 -34.67 -13.41 11.65
C SER A 62 -33.34 -13.10 10.94
N ARG A 63 -32.64 -14.16 10.50
CA ARG A 63 -31.44 -14.04 9.67
C ARG A 63 -31.72 -13.30 8.35
N ILE A 64 -32.83 -13.62 7.67
CA ILE A 64 -33.20 -12.99 6.40
C ILE A 64 -33.51 -11.50 6.63
N ASP A 65 -34.27 -11.18 7.68
CA ASP A 65 -34.59 -9.81 8.07
C ASP A 65 -33.32 -8.97 8.28
N TYR A 66 -32.33 -9.52 9.00
CA TYR A 66 -31.04 -8.89 9.20
C TYR A 66 -30.19 -8.77 7.91
N GLU A 67 -30.06 -9.85 7.13
CA GLU A 67 -29.23 -9.86 5.92
C GLU A 67 -29.75 -8.89 4.86
N VAL A 68 -31.08 -8.78 4.71
CA VAL A 68 -31.72 -7.79 3.82
C VAL A 68 -31.48 -6.37 4.34
N ALA A 69 -31.60 -6.12 5.64
CA ALA A 69 -31.33 -4.81 6.25
C ALA A 69 -29.87 -4.38 6.03
N LYS A 70 -28.93 -5.31 6.27
CA LYS A 70 -27.49 -5.12 6.03
C LYS A 70 -27.21 -4.83 4.57
N TRP A 71 -27.76 -5.63 3.66
CA TRP A 71 -27.61 -5.41 2.22
C TRP A 71 -28.14 -4.03 1.81
N ALA A 72 -29.35 -3.67 2.26
CA ALA A 72 -29.99 -2.40 1.93
C ALA A 72 -29.16 -1.19 2.37
N LYS A 73 -28.50 -1.24 3.53
CA LYS A 73 -27.67 -0.13 4.02
C LYS A 73 -26.25 -0.10 3.47
N LEU A 74 -25.68 -1.25 3.13
CA LEU A 74 -24.29 -1.34 2.66
C LEU A 74 -24.15 -1.28 1.13
N ARG A 75 -25.12 -1.87 0.42
CA ARG A 75 -25.08 -2.12 -1.04
C ARG A 75 -26.37 -1.75 -1.76
N GLY A 76 -27.43 -1.40 -1.03
CA GLY A 76 -28.77 -1.18 -1.59
C GLY A 76 -28.86 0.04 -2.51
N SER A 77 -29.91 0.02 -3.31
CA SER A 77 -30.37 1.18 -4.09
C SER A 77 -30.80 2.32 -3.15
N GLY A 78 -31.01 3.53 -3.69
CA GLY A 78 -31.45 4.67 -2.89
C GLY A 78 -32.74 4.38 -2.10
N SER A 79 -32.98 5.11 -1.00
CA SER A 79 -34.11 4.88 -0.08
C SER A 79 -35.47 4.71 -0.79
N THR A 80 -35.69 5.42 -1.89
CA THR A 80 -36.91 5.29 -2.70
C THR A 80 -36.99 3.93 -3.39
N ALA A 81 -35.95 3.55 -4.14
CA ALA A 81 -35.91 2.30 -4.88
C ALA A 81 -36.00 1.07 -3.95
N PHE A 82 -35.42 1.13 -2.74
CA PHE A 82 -35.59 0.05 -1.77
C PHE A 82 -37.03 -0.01 -1.22
N SER A 83 -37.67 1.13 -1.00
CA SER A 83 -39.07 1.16 -0.55
C SER A 83 -40.03 0.69 -1.65
N GLU A 84 -39.76 1.02 -2.91
CA GLU A 84 -40.50 0.52 -4.08
C GLU A 84 -40.35 -1.00 -4.24
N LEU A 85 -39.15 -1.54 -4.03
CA LEU A 85 -38.92 -2.98 -4.02
C LEU A 85 -39.78 -3.68 -2.96
N LEU A 86 -39.80 -3.16 -1.72
CA LEU A 86 -40.61 -3.73 -0.64
C LEU A 86 -42.13 -3.56 -0.83
N ALA A 87 -42.55 -2.63 -1.70
CA ALA A 87 -43.95 -2.43 -2.06
C ALA A 87 -44.47 -3.43 -3.10
N VAL A 88 -43.60 -4.27 -3.69
CA VAL A 88 -44.02 -5.38 -4.56
C VAL A 88 -44.90 -6.34 -3.76
N GLU A 89 -46.11 -6.58 -4.27
CA GLU A 89 -47.14 -7.38 -3.58
C GLU A 89 -46.61 -8.76 -3.17
N GLY A 90 -46.80 -9.12 -1.89
CA GLY A 90 -46.36 -10.38 -1.31
C GLY A 90 -44.85 -10.50 -1.02
N LEU A 91 -43.99 -9.61 -1.52
CA LEU A 91 -42.54 -9.74 -1.34
C LEU A 91 -42.10 -9.52 0.11
N HIS A 92 -42.61 -8.48 0.77
CA HIS A 92 -42.33 -8.19 2.17
C HIS A 92 -42.66 -9.38 3.08
N ASP A 93 -43.86 -9.93 2.92
CA ASP A 93 -44.37 -11.03 3.74
C ASP A 93 -43.61 -12.34 3.42
N ALA A 94 -43.29 -12.58 2.15
CA ALA A 94 -42.49 -13.74 1.73
C ALA A 94 -41.06 -13.74 2.32
N LEU A 95 -40.49 -12.55 2.55
CA LEU A 95 -39.18 -12.39 3.19
C LEU A 95 -39.25 -12.32 4.73
N GLY A 96 -40.44 -12.13 5.31
CA GLY A 96 -40.64 -12.05 6.76
C GLY A 96 -39.89 -10.87 7.41
N LEU A 97 -39.90 -9.71 6.76
CA LEU A 97 -39.16 -8.53 7.23
C LEU A 97 -39.89 -7.80 8.37
N SER A 98 -39.12 -7.20 9.29
CA SER A 98 -39.67 -6.40 10.41
C SER A 98 -39.98 -4.94 10.03
N TYR A 99 -39.78 -4.57 8.78
CA TYR A 99 -39.96 -3.21 8.26
C TYR A 99 -40.54 -3.25 6.83
N ARG A 100 -41.49 -2.35 6.56
CA ARG A 100 -42.18 -2.27 5.25
C ARG A 100 -41.53 -1.33 4.26
N ASN A 101 -40.65 -0.46 4.73
CA ASN A 101 -40.03 0.58 3.92
C ASN A 101 -38.72 1.07 4.56
N THR A 102 -38.00 1.94 3.86
CA THR A 102 -36.72 2.47 4.35
C THR A 102 -36.86 3.28 5.65
N ARG A 103 -38.00 3.93 5.88
CA ARG A 103 -38.24 4.75 7.08
C ARG A 103 -38.33 3.87 8.33
N GLU A 104 -39.10 2.79 8.27
CA GLU A 104 -39.21 1.82 9.37
C GLU A 104 -37.88 1.14 9.65
N LEU A 105 -37.15 0.71 8.60
CA LEU A 105 -35.80 0.16 8.77
C LEU A 105 -34.86 1.17 9.46
N ASN A 106 -34.90 2.44 9.05
CA ASN A 106 -34.12 3.49 9.70
C ASN A 106 -34.51 3.67 11.17
N GLN A 107 -35.80 3.59 11.52
CA GLN A 107 -36.25 3.69 12.92
C GLN A 107 -35.71 2.54 13.77
N ILE A 108 -35.67 1.32 13.24
CA ILE A 108 -35.07 0.17 13.94
C ILE A 108 -33.59 0.45 14.23
N ILE A 109 -32.84 0.87 13.21
CA ILE A 109 -31.41 1.20 13.34
C ILE A 109 -31.19 2.36 14.32
N ASP A 110 -32.01 3.40 14.24
CA ASP A 110 -31.84 4.62 15.01
C ASP A 110 -32.14 4.40 16.50
N ARG A 111 -33.16 3.58 16.81
CA ARG A 111 -33.65 3.35 18.18
C ARG A 111 -33.03 2.15 18.88
N HIS A 112 -32.78 1.06 18.16
CA HIS A 112 -32.43 -0.22 18.79
C HIS A 112 -30.96 -0.63 18.59
N LEU A 113 -30.27 -0.12 17.57
CA LEU A 113 -28.83 -0.39 17.42
C LEU A 113 -27.98 0.65 18.17
N PRO A 114 -26.93 0.22 18.89
CA PRO A 114 -26.12 1.09 19.72
C PRO A 114 -25.25 2.00 18.87
N CYS A 115 -25.08 3.23 19.33
CA CYS A 115 -24.23 4.23 18.69
C CYS A 115 -22.85 4.22 19.37
N ARG A 116 -21.94 3.34 18.93
CA ARG A 116 -20.60 3.24 19.53
C ARG A 116 -19.62 4.28 19.00
N ARG A 117 -19.82 4.76 17.77
CA ARG A 117 -19.14 5.97 17.29
C ARG A 117 -19.97 7.20 17.68
N PRO A 118 -19.35 8.29 18.15
CA PRO A 118 -20.08 9.49 18.52
C PRO A 118 -20.80 10.08 17.32
N ARG A 119 -21.99 10.65 17.56
CA ARG A 119 -22.77 11.34 16.53
C ARG A 119 -22.09 12.62 16.10
N PHE A 120 -22.35 13.03 14.87
CA PHE A 120 -21.94 14.35 14.43
C PHE A 120 -22.78 15.43 15.12
N LYS A 121 -22.11 16.50 15.54
CA LYS A 121 -22.70 17.75 16.00
C LYS A 121 -22.46 18.80 14.93
N ARG A 122 -23.46 19.65 14.70
CA ARG A 122 -23.29 20.87 13.90
C ARG A 122 -22.98 22.00 14.88
N GLU A 123 -21.86 22.66 14.68
CA GLU A 123 -21.39 23.77 15.49
C GLU A 123 -21.05 24.95 14.57
N GLU A 124 -21.33 26.17 15.03
CA GLU A 124 -20.98 27.39 14.30
C GLU A 124 -19.68 27.96 14.86
N ILE A 125 -18.69 28.18 14.00
CA ILE A 125 -17.42 28.81 14.37
C ILE A 125 -17.35 30.17 13.70
N ILE A 126 -17.12 31.22 14.50
CA ILE A 126 -17.06 32.60 14.04
C ILE A 126 -15.61 32.98 13.73
N VAL A 127 -15.34 33.41 12.51
CA VAL A 127 -14.03 33.93 12.09
C VAL A 127 -14.23 35.14 11.21
N ALA A 128 -13.62 36.28 11.57
CA ALA A 128 -13.80 37.56 10.88
C ALA A 128 -15.29 37.95 10.76
N ASP A 129 -16.03 37.82 11.86
CA ASP A 129 -17.45 38.16 11.99
C ASP A 129 -18.42 37.38 11.09
N GLU A 130 -17.96 36.32 10.41
CA GLU A 130 -18.81 35.34 9.72
C GLU A 130 -18.87 34.02 10.51
N ALA A 131 -20.07 33.44 10.59
CA ALA A 131 -20.31 32.11 11.14
C ALA A 131 -20.17 31.03 10.08
N PHE A 132 -19.44 29.95 10.40
CA PHE A 132 -19.25 28.80 9.53
C PHE A 132 -19.72 27.52 10.21
N ASP A 133 -20.57 26.76 9.52
CA ASP A 133 -21.01 25.43 9.95
C ASP A 133 -19.84 24.42 9.88
N VAL A 134 -19.57 23.78 11.02
CA VAL A 134 -18.66 22.64 11.15
C VAL A 134 -19.47 21.44 11.63
N TYR A 135 -19.29 20.31 10.96
CA TYR A 135 -19.89 19.04 11.39
C TYR A 135 -18.80 18.19 12.01
N SER A 136 -18.75 18.11 13.34
CA SER A 136 -17.67 17.47 14.08
C SER A 136 -18.19 16.33 14.96
N ARG A 137 -17.32 15.40 15.33
CA ARG A 137 -17.54 14.44 16.41
C ARG A 137 -16.70 14.84 17.60
N ASP A 138 -17.16 14.49 18.79
CA ASP A 138 -16.33 14.61 19.99
C ASP A 138 -15.08 13.72 19.83
N VAL A 139 -13.91 14.36 19.84
CA VAL A 139 -12.63 13.69 19.59
C VAL A 139 -12.29 12.67 20.69
N MET A 140 -12.65 12.94 21.95
CA MET A 140 -12.39 12.01 23.05
C MET A 140 -13.31 10.79 22.98
N GLU A 141 -14.56 10.96 22.59
CA GLU A 141 -15.46 9.83 22.31
C GLU A 141 -15.00 9.02 21.09
N CYS A 142 -14.39 9.66 20.08
CA CYS A 142 -13.78 8.94 18.96
C CYS A 142 -12.57 8.09 19.41
N VAL A 143 -11.71 8.65 20.28
CA VAL A 143 -10.58 7.92 20.88
C VAL A 143 -11.08 6.72 21.68
N LYS A 144 -12.09 6.93 22.54
CA LYS A 144 -12.71 5.85 23.32
C LYS A 144 -13.33 4.79 22.42
N ALA A 145 -14.00 5.18 21.33
CA ALA A 145 -14.62 4.24 20.40
C ALA A 145 -13.60 3.30 19.75
N LEU A 146 -12.40 3.80 19.39
CA LEU A 146 -11.32 2.97 18.85
C LEU A 146 -10.63 2.14 19.95
N TYR A 147 -10.37 2.73 21.12
CA TYR A 147 -9.65 2.07 22.20
C TYR A 147 -10.46 0.96 22.88
N SER A 148 -11.78 1.12 22.96
CA SER A 148 -12.70 0.17 23.59
C SER A 148 -13.32 -0.85 22.63
N ASP A 149 -12.94 -0.83 21.34
CA ASP A 149 -13.48 -1.78 20.36
C ASP A 149 -12.99 -3.21 20.67
N PRO A 150 -13.89 -4.18 20.92
CA PRO A 150 -13.51 -5.57 21.15
C PRO A 150 -12.68 -6.15 20.00
N ASP A 151 -12.95 -5.74 18.75
CA ASP A 151 -12.21 -6.21 17.56
C ASP A 151 -10.72 -5.81 17.57
N PHE A 152 -10.35 -4.80 18.37
CA PHE A 152 -8.98 -4.30 18.49
C PHE A 152 -8.34 -4.63 19.83
N SER A 153 -9.10 -4.93 20.88
CA SER A 153 -8.62 -5.13 22.26
C SER A 153 -7.35 -6.00 22.35
N GLN A 154 -7.39 -7.20 21.76
CA GLN A 154 -6.29 -8.18 21.71
C GLN A 154 -5.08 -7.73 20.89
N HIS A 155 -5.21 -6.64 20.13
CA HIS A 155 -4.22 -6.12 19.20
C HIS A 155 -3.57 -4.81 19.68
N LEU A 156 -4.12 -4.17 20.71
CA LEU A 156 -3.65 -2.87 21.15
C LEU A 156 -2.26 -2.95 21.78
N ASN A 157 -1.37 -2.09 21.31
CA ASN A 157 -0.10 -1.84 21.96
C ASN A 157 -0.27 -0.77 23.05
N TYR A 158 0.09 -1.11 24.29
CA TYR A 158 -0.05 -0.22 25.44
C TYR A 158 1.28 0.41 25.89
N THR A 159 2.40 -0.22 25.56
CA THR A 159 3.74 0.24 25.93
C THR A 159 4.64 0.19 24.69
N PRO A 160 5.58 1.14 24.55
CA PRO A 160 6.55 1.07 23.47
C PRO A 160 7.47 -0.13 23.65
N GLU A 161 8.07 -0.57 22.56
CA GLU A 161 8.99 -1.69 22.54
C GLU A 161 10.23 -1.37 21.72
N ARG A 162 11.25 -2.18 21.98
CA ARG A 162 12.50 -2.13 21.29
C ARG A 162 12.79 -3.46 20.58
N HIS A 163 12.61 -3.48 19.26
CA HIS A 163 12.83 -4.68 18.45
C HIS A 163 14.24 -4.68 17.84
N TYR A 164 14.84 -5.85 17.76
CA TYR A 164 16.18 -6.10 17.23
C TYR A 164 16.17 -7.38 16.38
N VAL A 165 16.99 -7.43 15.33
CA VAL A 165 17.08 -8.62 14.44
C VAL A 165 18.07 -9.67 14.96
N ASP A 166 18.81 -9.34 16.02
CA ASP A 166 19.83 -10.17 16.67
C ASP A 166 19.56 -10.34 18.18
N ALA A 167 20.11 -11.41 18.77
CA ALA A 167 19.93 -11.71 20.20
C ALA A 167 20.70 -10.74 21.10
N ASP A 168 21.83 -10.22 20.61
CA ASP A 168 22.70 -9.29 21.34
C ASP A 168 22.19 -7.84 21.34
N LYS A 169 21.07 -7.58 20.64
CA LYS A 169 20.39 -6.28 20.56
C LYS A 169 21.26 -5.17 19.96
N THR A 170 22.06 -5.51 18.96
CA THR A 170 22.97 -4.57 18.30
C THR A 170 22.32 -3.92 17.07
N ILE A 171 21.46 -4.64 16.35
CA ILE A 171 20.86 -4.17 15.11
C ILE A 171 19.38 -3.87 15.32
N ARG A 172 19.06 -2.58 15.29
CA ARG A 172 17.75 -2.06 15.61
C ARG A 172 16.75 -2.27 14.47
N MET A 173 15.53 -2.71 14.78
CA MET A 173 14.43 -2.82 13.81
C MET A 173 13.29 -1.82 14.10
N TYR A 174 12.76 -1.20 13.04
CA TYR A 174 11.66 -0.23 13.05
C TYR A 174 10.56 -0.68 12.08
N HIS A 175 9.30 -0.71 12.51
CA HIS A 175 8.19 -1.08 11.61
C HIS A 175 6.86 -0.40 11.96
N ASP A 176 6.48 -0.39 13.22
CA ASP A 176 5.24 0.25 13.71
C ASP A 176 5.61 1.32 14.73
N MET A 177 4.66 2.18 15.06
CA MET A 177 4.89 3.37 15.86
C MET A 177 5.31 3.05 17.30
N HIS A 178 4.89 1.91 17.87
CA HIS A 178 5.36 1.46 19.20
C HIS A 178 6.84 1.04 19.20
N THR A 179 7.41 0.74 18.03
CA THR A 179 8.85 0.46 17.86
C THR A 179 9.69 1.71 17.57
N GLY A 180 9.01 2.83 17.26
CA GLY A 180 9.63 4.12 16.95
C GLY A 180 10.20 4.82 18.18
N LYS A 181 11.21 5.67 17.95
CA LYS A 181 11.88 6.44 19.00
C LYS A 181 10.93 7.41 19.71
N TRP A 182 9.95 7.96 19.00
CA TRP A 182 9.01 8.94 19.58
C TRP A 182 8.23 8.34 20.74
N TRP A 183 7.57 7.19 20.56
CA TRP A 183 6.74 6.60 21.62
C TRP A 183 7.59 6.27 22.85
N TRP A 184 8.77 5.66 22.66
CA TRP A 184 9.69 5.40 23.77
C TRP A 184 10.04 6.67 24.56
N SER A 185 10.41 7.75 23.85
CA SER A 185 10.79 9.02 24.49
C SER A 185 9.61 9.72 25.19
N THR A 186 8.43 9.70 24.59
CA THR A 186 7.21 10.29 25.16
C THR A 186 6.73 9.51 26.36
N GLN A 187 6.76 8.18 26.31
CA GLN A 187 6.45 7.31 27.44
C GLN A 187 7.41 7.56 28.60
N ALA A 188 8.72 7.71 28.35
CA ALA A 188 9.70 7.99 29.39
C ALA A 188 9.45 9.34 30.09
N LYS A 189 9.13 10.39 29.32
CA LYS A 189 8.76 11.71 29.87
C LYS A 189 7.51 11.62 30.73
N LEU A 190 6.46 10.98 30.23
CA LEU A 190 5.20 10.84 30.97
C LEU A 190 5.34 9.95 32.21
N GLU A 191 6.12 8.87 32.17
CA GLU A 191 6.34 8.04 33.35
C GLU A 191 7.11 8.78 34.45
N ALA A 192 8.00 9.71 34.08
CA ALA A 192 8.71 10.54 35.04
C ALA A 192 7.77 11.50 35.78
N GLU A 193 6.76 12.04 35.08
CA GLU A 193 5.81 13.01 35.64
C GLU A 193 4.55 12.36 36.26
N LYS A 194 4.07 11.27 35.65
CA LYS A 194 2.80 10.60 35.93
C LYS A 194 2.99 9.07 35.81
N PRO A 195 3.56 8.38 36.83
CA PRO A 195 3.84 6.94 36.79
C PRO A 195 2.58 6.09 36.57
N GLY A 196 2.57 5.22 35.55
CA GLY A 196 1.38 4.46 35.15
C GLY A 196 0.66 4.97 33.90
N ALA A 197 1.30 5.87 33.14
CA ALA A 197 0.76 6.43 31.92
C ALA A 197 0.73 5.38 30.79
N THR A 198 -0.27 5.50 29.93
CA THR A 198 -0.39 4.78 28.65
C THR A 198 -0.52 5.81 27.55
N VAL A 199 0.47 5.93 26.67
CA VAL A 199 0.38 6.86 25.54
C VAL A 199 -0.66 6.36 24.54
N ILE A 200 -1.51 7.28 24.06
CA ILE A 200 -2.48 7.03 23.00
C ILE A 200 -2.17 7.98 21.83
N PRO A 201 -1.34 7.55 20.87
CA PRO A 201 -0.88 8.46 19.83
C PRO A 201 -2.00 8.70 18.82
N ILE A 202 -2.40 9.96 18.64
CA ILE A 202 -3.42 10.39 17.70
C ILE A 202 -2.76 10.72 16.36
N ILE A 203 -3.24 10.06 15.31
CA ILE A 203 -2.81 10.28 13.93
C ILE A 203 -3.97 10.97 13.21
N LEU A 204 -3.70 12.13 12.63
CA LEU A 204 -4.67 12.94 11.90
C LEU A 204 -4.36 12.93 10.41
N SER A 205 -5.41 13.09 9.60
CA SER A 205 -5.28 13.36 8.18
C SER A 205 -6.42 14.23 7.71
N SER A 206 -6.11 15.20 6.86
CA SER A 206 -7.10 16.03 6.18
C SER A 206 -6.69 16.19 4.72
N ASP A 207 -7.69 16.26 3.86
CA ASP A 207 -7.51 16.72 2.50
C ASP A 207 -8.87 17.18 1.95
N LYS A 208 -8.86 18.24 1.16
CA LYS A 208 -10.06 18.81 0.55
C LYS A 208 -10.33 18.09 -0.76
N THR A 209 -11.40 17.30 -0.80
CA THR A 209 -11.73 16.47 -1.96
C THR A 209 -12.95 16.99 -2.72
N GLN A 210 -12.94 16.84 -4.05
CA GLN A 210 -14.11 17.12 -4.88
C GLN A 210 -15.09 15.95 -4.81
N VAL A 211 -16.35 16.23 -4.47
CA VAL A 211 -17.41 15.22 -4.39
C VAL A 211 -18.15 15.02 -5.70
N THR A 212 -18.13 16.02 -6.59
CA THR A 212 -18.69 15.93 -7.94
C THR A 212 -17.97 16.86 -8.91
N MET A 213 -17.73 16.38 -10.14
CA MET A 213 -17.22 17.19 -11.26
C MET A 213 -18.28 18.17 -11.77
N PHE A 214 -19.56 17.85 -11.57
CA PHE A 214 -20.68 18.71 -11.90
C PHE A 214 -20.90 19.70 -10.75
N ARG A 215 -20.86 21.02 -11.03
CA ARG A 215 -21.01 22.14 -10.06
C ARG A 215 -19.84 22.43 -9.11
N ASN A 216 -18.64 21.83 -9.33
CA ASN A 216 -17.41 22.13 -8.55
C ASN A 216 -17.61 22.09 -7.03
N LYS A 217 -18.31 21.07 -6.52
CA LYS A 217 -18.59 20.94 -5.09
C LYS A 217 -17.51 20.11 -4.40
N SER A 218 -17.06 20.59 -3.25
CA SER A 218 -16.02 19.97 -2.44
C SER A 218 -16.52 19.67 -1.04
N ALA A 219 -15.87 18.70 -0.40
CA ALA A 219 -15.99 18.44 1.03
C ALA A 219 -14.59 18.42 1.64
N TYR A 220 -14.50 18.73 2.93
CA TYR A 220 -13.22 18.85 3.62
C TYR A 220 -13.17 17.95 4.87
N PRO A 221 -13.04 16.64 4.67
CA PRO A 221 -12.99 15.69 5.78
C PRO A 221 -11.68 15.78 6.59
N VAL A 222 -11.80 15.54 7.89
CA VAL A 222 -10.70 15.26 8.81
C VAL A 222 -10.90 13.85 9.34
N TYR A 223 -9.90 12.99 9.17
CA TYR A 223 -9.87 11.64 9.72
C TYR A 223 -8.93 11.55 10.93
N MET A 224 -9.25 10.64 11.85
CA MET A 224 -8.36 10.27 12.94
C MET A 224 -8.28 8.75 13.13
N THR A 225 -7.14 8.31 13.65
CA THR A 225 -6.94 6.96 14.22
C THR A 225 -6.01 7.05 15.44
N ILE A 226 -5.91 5.96 16.19
CA ILE A 226 -4.94 5.82 17.27
C ILE A 226 -3.86 4.82 16.85
N GLY A 227 -2.60 5.15 17.06
CA GLY A 227 -1.53 4.24 16.65
C GLY A 227 -1.23 3.14 17.69
N ASN A 228 -2.04 3.02 18.76
CA ASN A 228 -2.11 1.78 19.54
C ASN A 228 -2.59 0.60 18.69
N ILE A 229 -3.39 0.87 17.65
CA ILE A 229 -3.82 -0.14 16.69
C ILE A 229 -2.64 -0.39 15.71
N PRO A 230 -2.21 -1.65 15.54
CA PRO A 230 -1.16 -1.98 14.59
C PRO A 230 -1.45 -1.48 13.18
N LYS A 231 -0.42 -1.06 12.46
CA LYS A 231 -0.55 -0.53 11.10
C LYS A 231 -1.20 -1.50 10.11
N GLU A 232 -0.99 -2.81 10.29
CA GLU A 232 -1.59 -3.87 9.47
C GLU A 232 -3.12 -3.93 9.57
N ILE A 233 -3.68 -3.42 10.67
CA ILE A 233 -5.11 -3.24 10.85
C ILE A 233 -5.52 -1.85 10.35
N ARG A 234 -4.77 -0.80 10.69
CA ARG A 234 -5.06 0.59 10.25
C ARG A 234 -5.11 0.76 8.74
N ARG A 235 -4.26 0.05 7.99
CA ARG A 235 -4.19 0.11 6.53
C ARG A 235 -5.33 -0.61 5.80
N LYS A 236 -6.21 -1.32 6.52
CA LYS A 236 -7.34 -2.07 5.95
C LYS A 236 -8.64 -1.29 6.20
N PRO A 237 -9.18 -0.55 5.22
CA PRO A 237 -10.43 0.20 5.40
C PRO A 237 -11.60 -0.66 5.90
N SER A 238 -11.64 -1.95 5.50
CA SER A 238 -12.63 -2.93 5.98
C SER A 238 -12.58 -3.18 7.49
N ARG A 239 -11.41 -3.00 8.13
CA ARG A 239 -11.24 -3.10 9.58
C ARG A 239 -11.71 -1.86 10.32
N ARG A 240 -12.03 -0.75 9.62
CA ARG A 240 -12.63 0.46 10.21
C ARG A 240 -11.83 1.06 11.39
N ALA A 241 -10.51 0.95 11.36
CA ALA A 241 -9.64 1.53 12.38
C ALA A 241 -9.46 3.06 12.27
N TRP A 242 -10.09 3.69 11.27
CA TRP A 242 -10.15 5.15 11.10
C TRP A 242 -11.57 5.66 11.34
N ILE A 243 -11.66 6.87 11.90
CA ILE A 243 -12.91 7.61 12.12
C ILE A 243 -12.87 8.91 11.30
N LEU A 244 -13.94 9.22 10.58
CA LEU A 244 -14.18 10.58 10.09
C LEU A 244 -14.56 11.44 11.28
N LEU A 245 -13.63 12.31 11.69
CA LEU A 245 -13.75 13.18 12.85
C LEU A 245 -14.60 14.41 12.54
N ALA A 246 -14.42 15.03 11.36
CA ALA A 246 -15.18 16.23 11.00
C ALA A 246 -15.29 16.45 9.50
N TYR A 247 -16.28 17.26 9.10
CA TYR A 247 -16.29 18.02 7.85
C TYR A 247 -16.06 19.50 8.15
N LEU A 248 -14.94 20.04 7.68
CA LEU A 248 -14.59 21.45 7.79
C LEU A 248 -15.32 22.30 6.73
N PRO A 249 -15.48 23.61 6.96
CA PRO A 249 -16.09 24.52 5.99
C PRO A 249 -15.27 24.61 4.70
N THR A 250 -15.96 24.64 3.55
CA THR A 250 -15.34 24.84 2.23
C THR A 250 -15.56 26.24 1.66
N SER A 251 -15.81 27.23 2.53
CA SER A 251 -16.12 28.61 2.10
C SER A 251 -15.02 29.19 1.20
N LYS A 252 -15.46 29.91 0.16
CA LYS A 252 -14.59 30.69 -0.72
C LYS A 252 -14.28 32.08 -0.18
N LEU A 253 -14.97 32.51 0.88
CA LEU A 253 -14.84 33.84 1.51
C LEU A 253 -14.93 34.97 0.47
N GLU A 254 -15.93 34.90 -0.42
CA GLU A 254 -16.07 35.83 -1.56
C GLU A 254 -16.34 37.28 -1.13
N HIS A 255 -16.88 37.47 0.07
CA HIS A 255 -17.05 38.80 0.68
C HIS A 255 -15.71 39.52 0.93
N ILE A 256 -14.59 38.79 1.07
CA ILE A 256 -13.25 39.38 1.24
C ILE A 256 -12.61 39.65 -0.12
N THR A 257 -12.74 40.89 -0.61
CA THR A 257 -12.19 41.29 -1.91
C THR A 257 -10.66 41.21 -1.96
N ASN A 258 -9.96 41.58 -0.87
CA ASN A 258 -8.51 41.51 -0.80
C ASN A 258 -7.98 40.06 -0.74
N LYS A 259 -7.22 39.63 -1.75
CA LYS A 259 -6.68 38.26 -1.87
C LYS A 259 -5.74 37.86 -0.72
N ALA A 260 -4.96 38.79 -0.15
CA ALA A 260 -4.06 38.49 0.95
C ALA A 260 -4.84 38.31 2.26
N ALA A 261 -5.80 39.20 2.54
CA ALA A 261 -6.71 39.07 3.67
C ALA A 261 -7.49 37.76 3.60
N ARG A 262 -8.07 37.43 2.43
CA ARG A 262 -8.82 36.19 2.20
C ARG A 262 -8.01 34.93 2.51
N ARG A 263 -6.74 34.87 2.08
CA ARG A 263 -5.84 33.75 2.39
C ARG A 263 -5.52 33.64 3.88
N ARG A 264 -5.34 34.77 4.57
CA ARG A 264 -5.15 34.79 6.04
C ARG A 264 -6.41 34.31 6.76
N THR A 265 -7.58 34.82 6.40
CA THR A 265 -8.86 34.39 6.98
C THR A 265 -9.12 32.91 6.75
N ALA A 266 -8.88 32.38 5.53
CA ALA A 266 -9.00 30.95 5.27
C ALA A 266 -8.05 30.10 6.13
N THR A 267 -6.82 30.58 6.36
CA THR A 267 -5.85 29.92 7.25
C THR A 267 -6.35 29.94 8.69
N ASN A 268 -6.78 31.10 9.20
CA ASN A 268 -7.32 31.22 10.56
C ASN A 268 -8.61 30.41 10.73
N LEU A 269 -9.46 30.30 9.70
CA LEU A 269 -10.67 29.47 9.73
C LEU A 269 -10.33 27.99 9.92
N PHE A 270 -9.37 27.47 9.15
CA PHE A 270 -8.89 26.10 9.34
C PHE A 270 -8.36 25.88 10.77
N HIS A 271 -7.48 26.76 11.25
CA HIS A 271 -6.88 26.64 12.57
C HIS A 271 -7.92 26.76 13.68
N ALA A 272 -8.88 27.69 13.58
CA ALA A 272 -9.96 27.84 14.54
C ALA A 272 -10.84 26.57 14.59
N CYS A 273 -11.20 26.01 13.44
CA CYS A 273 -12.00 24.78 13.38
C CYS A 273 -11.28 23.59 14.00
N VAL A 274 -10.03 23.33 13.59
CA VAL A 274 -9.27 22.19 14.11
C VAL A 274 -8.93 22.38 15.60
N ARG A 275 -8.69 23.62 16.04
CA ARG A 275 -8.48 23.97 17.45
C ARG A 275 -9.69 23.63 18.31
N HIS A 276 -10.88 24.01 17.85
CA HIS A 276 -12.14 23.69 18.53
C HIS A 276 -12.34 22.18 18.62
N ILE A 277 -12.18 21.46 17.50
CA ILE A 277 -12.36 20.01 17.43
C ILE A 277 -11.39 19.26 18.36
N LEU A 278 -10.13 19.72 18.47
CA LEU A 278 -9.08 19.04 19.24
C LEU A 278 -8.91 19.57 20.67
N GLU A 279 -9.63 20.62 21.06
CA GLU A 279 -9.59 21.18 22.42
C GLU A 279 -9.78 20.11 23.51
N PRO A 280 -10.73 19.14 23.38
CA PRO A 280 -10.93 18.13 24.42
C PRO A 280 -9.73 17.21 24.68
N LEU A 281 -8.69 17.22 23.84
CA LEU A 281 -7.46 16.45 24.05
C LEU A 281 -6.49 17.10 25.05
N ARG A 282 -6.62 18.40 25.34
CA ARG A 282 -5.60 19.15 26.11
C ARG A 282 -5.40 18.63 27.52
N VAL A 283 -6.48 18.55 28.30
CA VAL A 283 -6.42 18.10 29.69
C VAL A 283 -6.12 16.59 29.76
N PRO A 284 -6.82 15.70 29.02
CA PRO A 284 -6.51 14.27 29.03
C PRO A 284 -5.09 13.94 28.54
N GLY A 285 -4.56 14.66 27.56
CA GLY A 285 -3.20 14.44 27.07
C GLY A 285 -2.14 14.74 28.14
N LYS A 286 -2.36 15.79 28.95
CA LYS A 286 -1.45 16.21 30.02
C LYS A 286 -1.60 15.37 31.29
N ASP A 287 -2.82 15.27 31.82
CA ASP A 287 -3.07 14.67 33.13
C ASP A 287 -3.47 13.19 33.06
N GLY A 288 -3.84 12.71 31.87
CA GLY A 288 -4.34 11.37 31.65
C GLY A 288 -5.83 11.24 31.96
N VAL A 289 -6.45 10.21 31.42
CA VAL A 289 -7.85 9.85 31.68
C VAL A 289 -8.00 8.34 31.78
N ALA A 290 -8.90 7.87 32.64
CA ALA A 290 -9.24 6.46 32.71
C ALA A 290 -9.89 5.99 31.39
N MET A 291 -9.28 5.02 30.73
CA MET A 291 -9.78 4.43 29.48
C MET A 291 -9.84 2.92 29.59
N ALA A 292 -11.04 2.36 29.38
CA ALA A 292 -11.24 0.92 29.28
C ALA A 292 -10.95 0.46 27.85
N SER A 293 -10.10 -0.57 27.69
CA SER A 293 -10.00 -1.30 26.43
C SER A 293 -11.18 -2.27 26.25
N GLY A 294 -11.32 -2.86 25.06
CA GLY A 294 -12.46 -3.74 24.75
C GLY A 294 -12.55 -5.02 25.61
N ASP A 295 -11.47 -5.37 26.31
CA ASP A 295 -11.37 -6.45 27.31
C ASP A 295 -11.81 -6.01 28.73
N GLY A 296 -12.24 -4.77 28.92
CA GLY A 296 -12.68 -4.23 30.22
C GLY A 296 -11.53 -3.73 31.12
N VAL A 297 -10.27 -3.84 30.68
CA VAL A 297 -9.12 -3.37 31.46
C VAL A 297 -8.99 -1.85 31.35
N VAL A 298 -8.97 -1.16 32.49
CA VAL A 298 -8.87 0.31 32.56
C VAL A 298 -7.43 0.74 32.78
N ARG A 299 -6.93 1.65 31.94
CA ARG A 299 -5.59 2.25 32.05
C ARG A 299 -5.66 3.77 32.06
N ARG A 300 -4.62 4.46 32.54
CA ARG A 300 -4.53 5.92 32.42
C ARG A 300 -4.01 6.28 31.04
N GLY A 301 -4.92 6.54 30.11
CA GLY A 301 -4.62 6.91 28.73
C GLY A 301 -4.28 8.40 28.60
N HIS A 302 -3.23 8.71 27.84
CA HIS A 302 -2.80 10.07 27.49
C HIS A 302 -2.88 10.24 25.96
N PRO A 303 -3.99 10.77 25.42
CA PRO A 303 -4.12 11.00 23.98
C PRO A 303 -3.27 12.18 23.53
N ILE A 304 -2.37 11.96 22.57
CA ILE A 304 -1.37 12.96 22.12
C ILE A 304 -1.34 13.02 20.60
N VAL A 305 -1.50 14.22 20.03
CA VAL A 305 -1.36 14.43 18.58
C VAL A 305 0.09 14.18 18.17
N THR A 306 0.27 13.16 17.33
CA THR A 306 1.57 12.56 17.04
C THR A 306 1.96 12.76 15.58
N CYS A 307 1.10 12.35 14.66
CA CYS A 307 1.35 12.44 13.22
C CYS A 307 0.21 13.19 12.52
N TYR A 308 0.56 13.93 11.47
CA TYR A 308 -0.37 14.60 10.57
C TYR A 308 -0.02 14.25 9.12
N SER A 309 -0.88 13.45 8.50
CA SER A 309 -0.73 12.96 7.13
C SER A 309 -1.55 13.82 6.16
N ALA A 310 -0.86 14.52 5.28
CA ALA A 310 -1.44 15.55 4.42
C ALA A 310 -0.57 15.76 3.18
N ASP A 311 -1.15 16.30 2.10
CA ASP A 311 -0.38 16.73 0.92
C ASP A 311 0.42 18.01 1.21
N TYR A 312 1.31 18.42 0.32
CA TYR A 312 2.23 19.54 0.61
C TYR A 312 1.51 20.88 0.90
N PRO A 313 0.54 21.35 0.10
CA PRO A 313 -0.28 22.52 0.44
C PRO A 313 -0.93 22.42 1.83
N GLU A 314 -1.50 21.28 2.17
CA GLU A 314 -2.17 21.04 3.45
C GLU A 314 -1.16 20.96 4.62
N GLN A 315 0.04 20.41 4.41
CA GLN A 315 1.15 20.44 5.37
C GLN A 315 1.56 21.89 5.70
N LEU A 316 1.62 22.77 4.70
CA LEU A 316 1.91 24.19 4.89
C LEU A 316 0.77 24.95 5.59
N LEU A 317 -0.48 24.55 5.35
CA LEU A 317 -1.65 25.10 6.05
C LEU A 317 -1.59 24.71 7.53
N THR A 318 -1.32 23.44 7.80
CA THR A 318 -1.23 22.84 9.13
C THR A 318 -0.11 23.42 9.98
N THR A 319 1.08 23.56 9.39
CA THR A 319 2.27 24.10 10.09
C THR A 319 2.34 25.62 10.11
N GLY A 320 1.59 26.30 9.22
CA GLY A 320 1.67 27.75 9.06
C GLY A 320 2.89 28.24 8.28
N ILE A 321 3.62 27.34 7.61
CA ILE A 321 4.81 27.68 6.81
C ILE A 321 4.41 28.22 5.42
N LYS A 322 5.30 29.03 4.83
CA LYS A 322 5.09 29.67 3.53
C LYS A 322 5.30 28.69 2.36
N SER A 323 4.61 28.98 1.25
CA SER A 323 4.75 28.18 0.03
C SER A 323 6.16 28.28 -0.53
N GLY A 324 6.76 27.12 -0.79
CA GLY A 324 8.11 26.99 -1.33
C GLY A 324 9.13 26.53 -0.29
N GLU A 325 8.79 26.54 1.00
CA GLU A 325 9.69 26.13 2.07
C GLU A 325 9.40 24.71 2.57
N CYS A 326 10.34 24.13 3.33
CA CYS A 326 10.08 22.88 4.03
C CYS A 326 9.13 23.10 5.23
N PRO A 327 8.05 22.30 5.38
CA PRO A 327 7.16 22.39 6.53
C PRO A 327 7.79 21.86 7.83
N LYS A 328 9.00 21.28 7.80
CA LYS A 328 9.63 20.63 8.96
C LYS A 328 10.88 21.37 9.43
N CYS A 329 11.79 21.66 8.50
CA CYS A 329 13.09 22.25 8.81
C CYS A 329 13.22 23.69 8.34
N ASP A 330 14.30 24.32 8.79
CA ASP A 330 14.68 25.71 8.55
C ASP A 330 15.55 25.93 7.29
N VAL A 331 15.83 24.87 6.51
CA VAL A 331 16.60 24.98 5.26
C VAL A 331 15.96 26.01 4.32
N PRO A 332 16.73 27.04 3.88
CA PRO A 332 16.26 28.06 2.95
C PRO A 332 15.77 27.49 1.63
N HIS A 333 14.85 28.19 0.96
CA HIS A 333 14.24 27.74 -0.30
C HIS A 333 15.31 27.45 -1.38
N GLU A 334 16.30 28.34 -1.47
CA GLU A 334 17.38 28.32 -2.46
C GLU A 334 18.31 27.11 -2.30
N GLU A 335 18.31 26.51 -1.11
CA GLU A 335 19.17 25.39 -0.71
C GLU A 335 18.42 24.06 -0.64
N LEU A 336 17.11 24.03 -0.92
CA LEU A 336 16.31 22.81 -0.83
C LEU A 336 16.82 21.69 -1.75
N GLY A 337 17.46 22.05 -2.87
CA GLY A 337 18.09 21.10 -3.78
C GLY A 337 19.44 20.57 -3.31
N SER A 338 20.05 21.13 -2.27
CA SER A 338 21.39 20.76 -1.80
C SER A 338 21.34 19.56 -0.83
N PRO A 339 22.19 18.54 -1.03
CA PRO A 339 22.36 17.48 -0.05
C PRO A 339 23.22 17.91 1.17
N ASP A 340 24.00 18.99 1.03
CA ASP A 340 25.07 19.36 1.97
C ASP A 340 24.59 20.22 3.15
N VAL A 341 23.46 20.91 2.99
CA VAL A 341 22.94 21.78 4.05
C VAL A 341 22.36 20.95 5.19
N PRO A 342 22.77 21.14 6.46
CA PRO A 342 22.23 20.39 7.58
C PRO A 342 20.72 20.61 7.75
N VAL A 343 19.99 19.52 7.97
CA VAL A 343 18.54 19.57 8.24
C VAL A 343 18.32 19.73 9.73
N LYS A 344 17.81 20.89 10.16
CA LYS A 344 17.42 21.14 11.55
C LYS A 344 15.93 21.38 11.65
N LEU A 345 15.28 20.76 12.63
CA LEU A 345 13.85 21.01 12.88
C LEU A 345 13.66 22.49 13.22
N ARG A 346 12.57 23.10 12.73
CA ARG A 346 12.24 24.47 13.11
C ARG A 346 12.09 24.61 14.62
N ASP A 347 12.60 25.72 15.14
CA ASP A 347 12.56 26.05 16.57
C ASP A 347 11.13 26.37 17.00
N LEU A 348 10.47 25.39 17.61
CA LEU A 348 9.09 25.52 18.07
C LEU A 348 8.95 26.58 19.18
N GLU A 349 9.92 26.66 20.10
CA GLU A 349 9.85 27.59 21.24
C GLU A 349 9.94 29.04 20.75
N ALA A 350 10.89 29.33 19.86
CA ALA A 350 11.02 30.66 19.26
C ALA A 350 9.78 31.03 18.41
N ILE A 351 9.18 30.06 17.73
CA ILE A 351 7.95 30.27 16.95
C ILE A 351 6.75 30.55 17.85
N VAL A 352 6.60 29.79 18.96
CA VAL A 352 5.54 30.03 19.95
C VAL A 352 5.71 31.40 20.59
N ALA A 353 6.93 31.80 20.92
CA ALA A 353 7.21 33.14 21.44
C ALA A 353 6.77 34.25 20.45
N ALA A 354 7.09 34.09 19.16
CA ALA A 354 6.66 35.04 18.13
C ALA A 354 5.12 35.08 17.97
N LEU A 355 4.45 33.93 18.00
CA LEU A 355 2.99 33.85 17.90
C LEU A 355 2.27 34.39 19.14
N SER A 356 2.91 34.42 20.30
CA SER A 356 2.35 34.92 21.55
C SER A 356 2.23 36.46 21.59
N LEU A 357 2.89 37.17 20.68
CA LEU A 357 2.77 38.63 20.52
C LEU A 357 1.46 39.06 19.84
N VAL A 358 0.52 38.14 19.61
CA VAL A 358 -0.71 38.40 18.86
C VAL A 358 -1.64 39.45 19.52
N ASP A 359 -1.57 39.57 20.85
CA ASP A 359 -2.36 40.53 21.63
C ASP A 359 -1.59 41.86 21.87
N GLU A 360 -0.39 42.00 21.31
CA GLU A 360 0.44 43.22 21.33
C GLU A 360 0.21 44.07 20.06
N ASP A 361 1.23 44.81 19.59
CA ASP A 361 1.19 45.53 18.32
C ASP A 361 1.21 44.60 17.09
N TYR A 362 0.32 44.85 16.12
CA TYR A 362 0.18 44.00 14.94
C TYR A 362 1.43 43.99 14.03
N ASP A 363 2.11 45.13 13.89
CA ASP A 363 3.31 45.19 13.05
C ASP A 363 4.48 44.48 13.73
N LEU A 364 4.62 44.60 15.05
CA LEU A 364 5.56 43.81 15.86
C LEU A 364 5.30 42.31 15.71
N TRP A 365 4.05 41.87 15.89
CA TRP A 365 3.65 40.46 15.75
C TRP A 365 3.97 39.92 14.35
N ARG A 366 3.60 40.68 13.32
CA ARG A 366 3.86 40.34 11.92
C ARG A 366 5.36 40.22 11.65
N GLN A 367 6.17 41.17 12.14
CA GLN A 367 7.61 41.16 11.95
C GLN A 367 8.25 39.96 12.65
N ALA A 368 7.89 39.69 13.91
CA ALA A 368 8.39 38.53 14.65
C ALA A 368 8.04 37.21 13.96
N CYS A 369 6.81 37.06 13.45
CA CYS A 369 6.41 35.89 12.66
C CYS A 369 7.24 35.78 11.37
N GLN A 370 7.48 36.90 10.68
CA GLN A 370 8.26 36.92 9.45
C GLN A 370 9.72 36.50 9.67
N GLU A 371 10.37 36.99 10.71
CA GLU A 371 11.74 36.63 11.09
C GLU A 371 11.90 35.14 11.44
N ARG A 372 10.84 34.53 11.98
CA ARG A 372 10.79 33.08 12.27
C ARG A 372 10.28 32.23 11.10
N GLY A 373 9.96 32.85 9.95
CA GLY A 373 9.50 32.13 8.77
C GLY A 373 8.10 31.52 8.89
N ILE A 374 7.26 32.01 9.80
CA ILE A 374 5.88 31.53 10.01
C ILE A 374 4.86 32.58 9.56
N LYS A 375 3.67 32.13 9.11
CA LYS A 375 2.53 33.01 8.86
C LYS A 375 1.97 33.55 10.19
N PRO A 376 1.52 34.81 10.25
CA PRO A 376 0.81 35.34 11.43
C PRO A 376 -0.58 34.69 11.53
N ILE A 377 -0.68 33.64 12.34
CA ILE A 377 -1.89 32.84 12.56
C ILE A 377 -2.39 33.10 13.98
N TYR A 378 -3.66 33.46 14.12
CA TYR A 378 -4.28 33.68 15.42
C TYR A 378 -4.48 32.34 16.12
N LYS A 379 -3.71 32.07 17.18
CA LYS A 379 -3.80 30.88 18.05
C LYS A 379 -3.93 29.55 17.26
N PRO A 380 -2.87 29.06 16.61
CA PRO A 380 -2.94 27.82 15.84
C PRO A 380 -3.39 26.62 16.70
N PHE A 381 -3.97 25.60 16.07
CA PHE A 381 -4.63 24.51 16.80
C PHE A 381 -3.69 23.70 17.70
N TRP A 382 -2.42 23.62 17.33
CA TRP A 382 -1.39 22.84 18.01
C TRP A 382 -0.73 23.58 19.18
N LEU A 383 -1.03 24.88 19.37
CA LEU A 383 -0.36 25.73 20.36
C LEU A 383 -0.45 25.19 21.80
N ASP A 384 -1.63 24.70 22.20
CA ASP A 384 -1.91 24.27 23.57
C ASP A 384 -1.99 22.74 23.71
N LEU A 385 -1.65 22.00 22.66
CA LEU A 385 -1.70 20.53 22.72
C LEU A 385 -0.46 20.01 23.47
N PRO A 386 -0.64 19.19 24.51
CA PRO A 386 0.47 18.70 25.32
C PRO A 386 1.37 17.77 24.51
N HIS A 387 2.68 17.92 24.70
CA HIS A 387 3.72 17.10 24.06
C HIS A 387 3.69 17.09 22.51
N ALA A 388 2.97 18.01 21.87
CA ALA A 388 2.87 18.11 20.43
C ALA A 388 3.97 19.02 19.86
N ASN A 389 4.61 18.58 18.77
CA ASN A 389 5.46 19.42 17.94
C ASN A 389 5.01 19.29 16.49
N ILE A 390 4.33 20.31 15.98
CA ILE A 390 3.69 20.23 14.67
C ILE A 390 4.68 19.98 13.53
N PHE A 391 5.88 20.55 13.60
CA PHE A 391 6.93 20.37 12.59
C PHE A 391 7.49 18.94 12.60
N GLN A 392 7.53 18.31 13.78
CA GLN A 392 7.88 16.90 13.91
C GLN A 392 6.72 15.99 13.47
N SER A 393 5.47 16.40 13.64
CA SER A 393 4.28 15.62 13.30
C SER A 393 4.02 15.46 11.80
N ILE A 394 4.55 16.33 10.94
CA ILE A 394 4.38 16.20 9.48
C ILE A 394 5.11 14.97 8.96
N THR A 395 4.36 13.97 8.48
CA THR A 395 4.93 12.70 8.04
C THR A 395 5.29 12.66 6.54
N PRO A 396 6.31 11.87 6.14
CA PRO A 396 6.53 11.56 4.74
C PRO A 396 5.32 10.91 4.09
N ASP A 397 5.13 11.13 2.79
CA ASP A 397 3.97 10.62 2.06
C ASP A 397 4.35 10.04 0.69
N VAL A 398 4.17 8.71 0.55
CA VAL A 398 4.54 7.98 -0.66
C VAL A 398 3.66 8.41 -1.86
N LEU A 399 2.38 8.64 -1.63
CA LEU A 399 1.44 9.00 -2.69
C LEU A 399 1.73 10.40 -3.27
N HIS A 400 1.74 11.45 -2.44
CA HIS A 400 1.82 12.85 -2.85
C HIS A 400 3.24 13.40 -3.00
N GLN A 401 4.24 12.85 -2.28
CA GLN A 401 5.63 13.28 -2.41
C GLN A 401 6.41 12.44 -3.43
N LEU A 402 6.23 11.11 -3.43
CA LEU A 402 6.93 10.24 -4.38
C LEU A 402 6.15 10.13 -5.70
N TYR A 403 5.01 9.43 -5.72
CA TYR A 403 4.27 9.14 -6.96
C TYR A 403 3.73 10.40 -7.67
N GLN A 404 2.92 11.20 -6.97
CA GLN A 404 2.33 12.46 -7.48
C GLN A 404 3.23 13.68 -7.26
N GLY A 405 4.47 13.46 -6.81
CA GLY A 405 5.49 14.49 -6.65
C GLY A 405 6.64 14.25 -7.61
N ILE A 406 7.73 13.68 -7.11
CA ILE A 406 8.99 13.57 -7.86
C ILE A 406 8.89 12.59 -9.02
N VAL A 407 8.18 11.47 -8.91
CA VAL A 407 8.00 10.52 -10.03
C VAL A 407 7.24 11.18 -11.19
N LYS A 408 6.17 11.92 -10.89
CA LYS A 408 5.43 12.69 -11.90
C LYS A 408 6.38 13.60 -12.69
N HIS A 409 7.19 14.39 -11.98
CA HIS A 409 8.16 15.28 -12.62
C HIS A 409 9.28 14.52 -13.34
N LEU A 410 9.75 13.40 -12.79
CA LEU A 410 10.75 12.56 -13.45
C LEU A 410 10.25 12.04 -14.80
N ILE A 411 8.99 11.63 -14.89
CA ILE A 411 8.38 11.22 -16.16
C ILE A 411 8.33 12.40 -17.14
N GLU A 412 7.94 13.60 -16.67
CA GLU A 412 7.98 14.83 -17.49
C GLU A 412 9.40 15.14 -17.99
N TRP A 413 10.42 15.07 -17.12
CA TRP A 413 11.81 15.30 -17.48
C TRP A 413 12.34 14.27 -18.49
N ILE A 414 11.95 13.00 -18.34
CA ILE A 414 12.31 11.94 -19.30
C ILE A 414 11.67 12.20 -20.67
N LYS A 415 10.41 12.63 -20.70
CA LYS A 415 9.70 12.99 -21.93
C LYS A 415 10.30 14.19 -22.64
N GLU A 416 10.93 15.10 -21.91
CA GLU A 416 11.65 16.25 -22.47
C GLU A 416 13.07 15.87 -22.91
N ALA A 417 13.74 14.98 -22.17
CA ALA A 417 15.07 14.48 -22.50
C ALA A 417 15.09 13.59 -23.76
N TYR A 418 13.98 12.93 -24.07
CA TYR A 418 13.86 11.96 -25.16
C TYR A 418 12.67 12.25 -26.08
N SER A 419 12.62 11.62 -27.26
CA SER A 419 11.44 11.72 -28.12
C SER A 419 10.24 10.99 -27.51
N GLU A 420 9.11 11.69 -27.34
CA GLU A 420 7.83 11.10 -26.92
C GLU A 420 7.43 9.90 -27.81
N ALA A 421 7.70 9.98 -29.12
CA ALA A 421 7.40 8.92 -30.07
C ALA A 421 8.17 7.63 -29.78
N GLU A 422 9.44 7.74 -29.35
CA GLU A 422 10.27 6.59 -28.99
C GLU A 422 9.85 6.00 -27.64
N ILE A 423 9.56 6.83 -26.64
CA ILE A 423 9.03 6.41 -25.36
C ILE A 423 7.73 5.61 -25.55
N ASP A 424 6.79 6.14 -26.34
CA ASP A 424 5.53 5.48 -26.64
C ASP A 424 5.73 4.22 -27.51
N ALA A 425 6.73 4.19 -28.39
CA ALA A 425 7.07 3.00 -29.16
C ALA A 425 7.54 1.86 -28.26
N ARG A 426 8.37 2.13 -27.25
CA ARG A 426 8.84 1.14 -26.28
C ARG A 426 7.73 0.64 -25.37
N CYS A 427 6.88 1.54 -24.86
CA CYS A 427 5.72 1.18 -24.04
C CYS A 427 4.80 0.16 -24.75
N ARG A 428 4.58 0.35 -26.06
CA ARG A 428 3.75 -0.53 -26.92
C ARG A 428 4.33 -1.93 -27.13
N ARG A 429 5.63 -2.11 -26.87
CA ARG A 429 6.40 -3.32 -27.17
C ARG A 429 6.84 -4.07 -25.92
N LEU A 430 6.40 -3.65 -24.75
CA LEU A 430 6.61 -4.42 -23.52
C LEU A 430 5.77 -5.71 -23.58
N PRO A 431 6.35 -6.86 -23.17
CA PRO A 431 5.59 -8.11 -23.12
C PRO A 431 4.58 -8.08 -21.96
N PRO A 432 3.47 -8.83 -22.08
CA PRO A 432 2.50 -8.94 -21.00
C PRO A 432 3.10 -9.64 -19.78
N ASN A 433 2.70 -9.18 -18.59
CA ASN A 433 2.96 -9.84 -17.30
C ASN A 433 1.83 -9.48 -16.33
N HIS A 434 1.52 -10.34 -15.35
CA HIS A 434 0.44 -10.07 -14.38
C HIS A 434 0.57 -8.71 -13.69
N ASN A 435 1.79 -8.33 -13.35
CA ASN A 435 2.09 -7.14 -12.58
C ASN A 435 2.36 -5.90 -13.44
N ILE A 436 2.24 -5.98 -14.76
CA ILE A 436 2.54 -4.87 -15.68
C ILE A 436 1.30 -4.49 -16.47
N ARG A 437 0.86 -3.24 -16.32
CA ARG A 437 -0.14 -2.64 -17.23
C ARG A 437 0.52 -2.26 -18.55
N LEU A 438 -0.03 -2.76 -19.65
CA LEU A 438 0.41 -2.40 -20.99
C LEU A 438 -0.25 -1.09 -21.45
N PHE A 439 0.57 -0.09 -21.76
CA PHE A 439 0.14 1.19 -22.32
C PHE A 439 0.28 1.16 -23.85
N LEU A 440 -0.66 0.47 -24.53
CA LEU A 440 -0.64 0.26 -25.98
C LEU A 440 -0.81 1.55 -26.82
N LYS A 441 -1.17 2.67 -26.20
CA LYS A 441 -1.20 4.01 -26.82
C LYS A 441 -0.05 4.90 -26.35
N GLY A 442 0.93 4.33 -25.64
CA GLY A 442 1.99 5.10 -24.99
C GLY A 442 1.54 5.77 -23.70
N ILE A 443 2.46 6.51 -23.09
CA ILE A 443 2.23 7.27 -21.85
C ILE A 443 2.22 8.78 -22.09
N SER A 444 2.65 9.24 -23.27
CA SER A 444 2.87 10.67 -23.52
C SER A 444 1.59 11.50 -23.53
N ASN A 445 0.47 10.91 -23.96
CA ASN A 445 -0.85 11.57 -24.09
C ASN A 445 -1.77 11.36 -22.87
N LEU A 446 -1.28 10.77 -21.79
CA LEU A 446 -2.10 10.57 -20.59
C LEU A 446 -2.35 11.91 -19.91
N SER A 447 -3.60 12.16 -19.52
CA SER A 447 -4.00 13.36 -18.77
C SER A 447 -4.60 12.94 -17.43
N ARG A 448 -4.38 13.77 -16.39
CA ARG A 448 -4.87 13.52 -15.02
C ARG A 448 -4.45 12.16 -14.46
N VAL A 449 -3.17 11.81 -14.67
CA VAL A 449 -2.58 10.53 -14.27
C VAL A 449 -2.64 10.34 -12.75
N SER A 450 -3.30 9.27 -12.32
CA SER A 450 -3.49 8.93 -10.90
C SER A 450 -2.24 8.32 -10.26
N GLY A 451 -2.18 8.27 -8.92
CA GLY A 451 -1.06 7.64 -8.19
C GLY A 451 -0.89 6.17 -8.57
N THR A 452 -1.99 5.45 -8.74
CA THR A 452 -2.01 4.07 -9.22
C THR A 452 -1.41 3.93 -10.63
N GLU A 453 -1.64 4.91 -11.51
CA GLU A 453 -1.06 4.90 -12.86
C GLU A 453 0.43 5.22 -12.85
N HIS A 454 0.88 6.20 -12.04
CA HIS A 454 2.32 6.43 -11.82
C HIS A 454 2.99 5.19 -11.23
N ASN A 455 2.36 4.48 -10.29
CA ASN A 455 2.85 3.20 -9.78
C ASN A 455 3.06 2.20 -10.92
N GLN A 456 2.08 2.06 -11.83
CA GLN A 456 2.22 1.17 -13.00
C GLN A 456 3.35 1.59 -13.93
N ILE A 457 3.54 2.88 -14.17
CA ILE A 457 4.63 3.39 -15.03
C ILE A 457 6.00 3.12 -14.39
N CYS A 458 6.15 3.33 -13.08
CA CYS A 458 7.40 3.04 -12.35
C CYS A 458 7.88 1.59 -12.54
N ARG A 459 6.97 0.65 -12.79
CA ARG A 459 7.33 -0.77 -12.95
C ARG A 459 8.11 -1.06 -14.23
N PHE A 460 8.09 -0.18 -15.22
CA PHE A 460 8.83 -0.36 -16.47
C PHE A 460 9.63 0.89 -16.90
N LEU A 461 9.55 1.99 -16.15
CA LEU A 461 10.15 3.28 -16.51
C LEU A 461 11.65 3.18 -16.81
N LEU A 462 12.41 2.47 -15.96
CA LEU A 462 13.84 2.27 -16.21
C LEU A 462 14.08 1.48 -17.50
N GLY A 463 13.27 0.45 -17.75
CA GLY A 463 13.40 -0.41 -18.91
C GLY A 463 13.24 0.32 -20.24
N ILE A 464 12.33 1.30 -20.30
CA ILE A 464 12.08 2.04 -21.53
C ILE A 464 13.12 3.13 -21.80
N VAL A 465 13.87 3.61 -20.80
CA VAL A 465 14.90 4.65 -21.02
C VAL A 465 16.27 4.08 -21.38
N ILE A 466 16.56 2.82 -21.05
CA ILE A 466 17.86 2.19 -21.30
C ILE A 466 18.20 2.20 -22.80
N GLY A 467 19.38 2.72 -23.15
CA GLY A 467 19.89 2.69 -24.53
C GLY A 467 19.41 3.82 -25.44
N ILE A 468 18.44 4.66 -25.01
CA ILE A 468 18.07 5.86 -25.78
C ILE A 468 19.23 6.86 -25.75
N ARG A 469 19.56 7.45 -26.91
CA ARG A 469 20.56 8.51 -27.02
C ARG A 469 19.98 9.84 -26.56
N LEU A 470 20.75 10.58 -25.76
CA LEU A 470 20.43 11.96 -25.40
C LEU A 470 20.78 12.93 -26.55
N PRO A 471 20.17 14.12 -26.58
CA PRO A 471 20.57 15.21 -27.46
C PRO A 471 22.08 15.49 -27.37
N GLY A 472 22.69 15.92 -28.48
CA GLY A 472 24.13 16.25 -28.51
C GLY A 472 25.07 15.07 -28.28
N ASN A 473 24.60 13.82 -28.38
CA ASN A 473 25.35 12.59 -28.06
C ASN A 473 25.87 12.55 -26.61
N LEU A 474 25.21 13.24 -25.68
CA LEU A 474 25.54 13.14 -24.26
C LEU A 474 25.36 11.70 -23.75
N ASN A 475 26.19 11.32 -22.79
CA ASN A 475 26.13 9.98 -22.20
C ASN A 475 24.86 9.82 -21.34
N ASN A 476 24.02 8.83 -21.68
CA ASN A 476 22.76 8.56 -20.97
C ASN A 476 22.94 7.90 -19.59
N ALA A 477 24.18 7.56 -19.20
CA ALA A 477 24.49 6.90 -17.94
C ALA A 477 24.00 7.68 -16.72
N ARG A 478 24.20 9.01 -16.68
CA ARG A 478 23.77 9.85 -15.55
C ARG A 478 22.26 9.87 -15.42
N LEU A 479 21.53 10.08 -16.52
CA LEU A 479 20.06 10.03 -16.51
C LEU A 479 19.57 8.65 -16.04
N THR A 480 20.12 7.58 -16.61
CA THR A 480 19.73 6.21 -16.25
C THR A 480 19.96 5.93 -14.76
N ARG A 481 21.09 6.36 -14.21
CA ARG A 481 21.41 6.25 -12.77
C ARG A 481 20.46 7.08 -11.92
N ALA A 482 20.11 8.30 -12.33
CA ALA A 482 19.15 9.15 -11.64
C ALA A 482 17.74 8.52 -11.60
N VAL A 483 17.28 7.94 -12.72
CA VAL A 483 15.99 7.22 -12.78
C VAL A 483 16.03 6.00 -11.87
N ARG A 484 17.09 5.19 -11.95
CA ARG A 484 17.29 4.02 -11.08
C ARG A 484 17.28 4.41 -9.60
N ALA A 485 17.96 5.49 -9.24
CA ALA A 485 18.06 6.00 -7.87
C ALA A 485 16.69 6.40 -7.29
N ILE A 486 15.85 7.12 -8.05
CA ILE A 486 14.49 7.46 -7.62
C ILE A 486 13.60 6.21 -7.48
N LEU A 487 13.74 5.24 -8.39
CA LEU A 487 13.01 3.98 -8.27
C LEU A 487 13.49 3.17 -7.05
N ASP A 488 14.79 3.09 -6.80
CA ASP A 488 15.33 2.43 -5.61
C ASP A 488 14.78 3.09 -4.34
N PHE A 489 14.86 4.43 -4.25
CA PHE A 489 14.32 5.17 -3.11
C PHE A 489 12.83 4.89 -2.91
N LEU A 490 12.04 4.90 -4.00
CA LEU A 490 10.61 4.63 -3.97
C LEU A 490 10.29 3.23 -3.43
N TYR A 491 11.02 2.20 -3.87
CA TYR A 491 10.75 0.83 -3.44
C TYR A 491 11.25 0.57 -2.01
N LEU A 492 12.45 1.07 -1.66
CA LEU A 492 13.01 0.97 -0.31
C LEU A 492 12.13 1.70 0.71
N ALA A 493 11.65 2.90 0.41
CA ALA A 493 10.79 3.67 1.31
C ALA A 493 9.45 2.97 1.65
N GLN A 494 9.07 1.97 0.86
CA GLN A 494 7.84 1.18 1.03
C GLN A 494 8.09 -0.17 1.73
N TYR A 495 9.30 -0.42 2.24
CA TYR A 495 9.55 -1.62 3.02
C TYR A 495 8.70 -1.60 4.29
N PRO A 496 8.06 -2.73 4.63
CA PRO A 496 7.21 -2.82 5.81
C PRO A 496 8.01 -2.87 7.13
N CYS A 497 9.32 -3.06 7.08
CA CYS A 497 10.23 -2.93 8.22
C CYS A 497 11.61 -2.45 7.74
N HIS A 498 12.37 -1.85 8.64
CA HIS A 498 13.71 -1.31 8.36
C HIS A 498 14.66 -1.55 9.54
N THR A 499 15.93 -1.76 9.21
CA THR A 499 17.09 -1.64 10.12
C THR A 499 17.90 -0.39 9.77
N ASP A 500 18.92 -0.08 10.56
CA ASP A 500 19.82 1.03 10.24
C ASP A 500 20.57 0.80 8.91
N GLU A 501 20.90 -0.45 8.56
CA GLU A 501 21.55 -0.82 7.30
C GLU A 501 20.63 -0.64 6.09
N THR A 502 19.37 -1.09 6.16
CA THR A 502 18.42 -0.89 5.06
C THR A 502 17.97 0.56 4.92
N LEU A 503 18.04 1.35 6.00
CA LEU A 503 17.88 2.81 5.92
C LEU A 503 19.10 3.48 5.28
N ALA A 504 20.31 2.94 5.46
CA ALA A 504 21.48 3.42 4.74
C ALA A 504 21.36 3.18 3.23
N LEU A 505 20.74 2.07 2.79
CA LEU A 505 20.41 1.86 1.37
C LEU A 505 19.42 2.91 0.83
N LEU A 506 18.47 3.35 1.67
CA LEU A 506 17.52 4.40 1.30
C LEU A 506 18.22 5.76 1.13
N ASP A 507 19.13 6.11 2.05
CA ASP A 507 19.96 7.32 1.94
C ASP A 507 20.94 7.24 0.76
N ASP A 508 21.56 6.08 0.49
CA ASP A 508 22.40 5.85 -0.69
C ASP A 508 21.63 6.10 -1.98
N ALA A 509 20.39 5.59 -2.08
CA ALA A 509 19.55 5.85 -3.24
C ALA A 509 19.30 7.35 -3.45
N LEU A 510 19.12 8.12 -2.38
CA LEU A 510 19.00 9.58 -2.49
C LEU A 510 20.33 10.22 -2.91
N THR A 511 21.45 9.83 -2.32
CA THR A 511 22.80 10.31 -2.69
C THR A 511 23.09 10.07 -4.16
N ARG A 512 22.85 8.84 -4.66
CA ARG A 512 23.01 8.52 -6.09
C ARG A 512 22.13 9.37 -7.00
N PHE A 513 20.95 9.79 -6.55
CA PHE A 513 20.15 10.74 -7.32
C PHE A 513 20.83 12.12 -7.35
N HIS A 514 21.29 12.64 -6.20
CA HIS A 514 22.00 13.91 -6.13
C HIS A 514 23.28 13.93 -6.99
N ASP A 515 24.05 12.84 -7.02
CA ASP A 515 25.27 12.73 -7.83
C ASP A 515 25.00 12.78 -9.35
N ASN A 516 23.77 12.45 -9.78
CA ASN A 516 23.45 12.26 -11.19
C ASN A 516 22.42 13.26 -11.75
N LYS A 517 21.62 13.91 -10.90
CA LYS A 517 20.48 14.76 -11.32
C LYS A 517 20.89 15.98 -12.15
N ASP A 518 22.12 16.45 -12.04
CA ASP A 518 22.57 17.63 -12.80
C ASP A 518 22.57 17.39 -14.31
N ILE A 519 22.44 16.14 -14.77
CA ILE A 519 22.14 15.85 -16.18
C ILE A 519 20.89 16.57 -16.70
N PHE A 520 19.89 16.82 -15.85
CA PHE A 520 18.70 17.57 -16.22
C PHE A 520 18.96 19.09 -16.28
N LEU A 521 20.00 19.59 -15.61
CA LEU A 521 20.48 20.97 -15.77
C LEU A 521 21.27 21.11 -17.07
N ASP A 522 22.17 20.15 -17.33
CA ASP A 522 22.99 20.12 -18.55
C ASP A 522 22.15 20.05 -19.83
N LEU A 523 20.99 19.38 -19.76
CA LEU A 523 19.99 19.30 -20.84
C LEU A 523 19.08 20.53 -20.93
N GLY A 524 19.16 21.48 -20.00
CA GLY A 524 18.29 22.68 -19.96
C GLY A 524 16.85 22.41 -19.50
N ILE A 525 16.53 21.19 -19.06
CA ILE A 525 15.19 20.76 -18.61
C ILE A 525 14.84 21.41 -17.26
N ARG A 526 15.86 21.68 -16.44
CA ARG A 526 15.73 22.32 -15.12
C ARG A 526 16.77 23.41 -14.96
N SER A 527 16.43 24.43 -14.16
CA SER A 527 17.36 25.47 -13.73
C SER A 527 17.90 25.27 -12.30
N ASN A 528 17.20 24.50 -11.48
CA ASN A 528 17.60 24.13 -10.12
C ASN A 528 16.82 22.89 -9.65
N PHE A 529 17.05 22.44 -8.42
CA PHE A 529 16.31 21.36 -7.77
C PHE A 529 15.68 21.79 -6.44
N ASN A 530 15.29 23.07 -6.32
CA ASN A 530 14.72 23.66 -5.10
C ASN A 530 13.24 23.29 -4.96
N LEU A 531 13.00 21.98 -4.90
CA LEU A 531 11.70 21.35 -4.88
C LEU A 531 11.44 20.84 -3.46
N PRO A 532 10.46 21.41 -2.73
CA PRO A 532 10.13 20.98 -1.37
C PRO A 532 9.83 19.48 -1.25
N LYS A 533 9.20 18.89 -2.28
CA LYS A 533 8.93 17.45 -2.32
C LYS A 533 10.19 16.61 -2.48
N LEU A 534 11.22 17.09 -3.18
CA LEU A 534 12.52 16.40 -3.30
C LEU A 534 13.28 16.54 -1.99
N HIS A 535 13.35 17.74 -1.45
CA HIS A 535 13.95 17.99 -0.14
C HIS A 535 13.32 17.11 0.96
N GLY A 536 12.00 16.88 0.86
CA GLY A 536 11.24 15.94 1.70
C GLY A 536 11.88 14.56 1.84
N PHE A 537 12.62 14.07 0.83
CA PHE A 537 13.26 12.74 0.85
C PHE A 537 14.29 12.64 1.99
N ARG A 538 14.99 13.74 2.30
CA ARG A 538 15.97 13.82 3.39
C ARG A 538 15.36 13.59 4.78
N HIS A 539 14.04 13.64 4.90
CA HIS A 539 13.33 13.42 6.16
C HIS A 539 12.89 11.96 6.36
N TYR A 540 12.94 11.09 5.34
CA TYR A 540 12.39 9.74 5.42
C TYR A 540 13.07 8.89 6.49
N VAL A 541 14.41 8.81 6.49
CA VAL A 541 15.16 8.00 7.46
C VAL A 541 14.88 8.44 8.89
N HIS A 542 14.97 9.75 9.18
CA HIS A 542 14.66 10.28 10.51
C HIS A 542 13.24 9.93 10.95
N MET A 543 12.27 10.08 10.04
CA MET A 543 10.86 9.85 10.35
C MET A 543 10.55 8.36 10.54
N ILE A 544 11.18 7.47 9.78
CA ILE A 544 11.05 6.02 9.95
C ILE A 544 11.58 5.59 11.32
N LYS A 545 12.75 6.09 11.73
CA LYS A 545 13.29 5.82 13.08
C LYS A 545 12.38 6.39 14.18
N THR A 546 11.69 7.49 13.91
CA THR A 546 10.87 8.21 14.90
C THR A 546 9.48 7.58 15.08
N TYR A 547 8.79 7.23 13.99
CA TYR A 547 7.38 6.82 13.99
C TYR A 547 7.11 5.45 13.35
N GLY A 548 8.13 4.73 12.90
CA GLY A 548 7.98 3.49 12.12
C GLY A 548 7.86 3.77 10.62
N THR A 549 7.71 2.72 9.81
CA THR A 549 7.75 2.78 8.34
C THR A 549 6.60 3.59 7.72
N THR A 550 6.73 3.96 6.44
CA THR A 550 5.83 4.93 5.77
C THR A 550 4.37 4.48 5.65
N ASP A 551 4.12 3.18 5.63
CA ASP A 551 2.77 2.57 5.68
C ASP A 551 2.04 2.82 7.01
N ASN A 552 2.68 3.41 8.02
CA ASN A 552 2.01 3.92 9.21
C ASN A 552 1.17 5.18 8.96
N TYR A 553 1.49 5.98 7.95
CA TYR A 553 0.97 7.34 7.82
C TYR A 553 0.86 7.84 6.36
N ASN A 554 0.85 6.93 5.38
CA ASN A 554 0.64 7.23 3.96
C ASN A 554 -0.82 7.64 3.68
N THR A 555 -1.04 8.68 2.87
CA THR A 555 -2.39 9.19 2.53
C THR A 555 -3.17 8.28 1.57
N GLU A 556 -2.55 7.25 0.99
CA GLU A 556 -3.26 6.29 0.12
C GLU A 556 -4.47 5.67 0.83
N TYR A 557 -4.37 5.43 2.14
CA TYR A 557 -5.47 4.88 2.93
C TYR A 557 -6.62 5.89 3.11
N THR A 558 -6.30 7.17 3.32
CA THR A 558 -7.29 8.23 3.53
C THR A 558 -7.96 8.65 2.21
N GLU A 559 -7.26 8.57 1.07
CA GLU A 559 -7.87 8.70 -0.26
C GLU A 559 -8.94 7.63 -0.50
N ARG A 560 -8.70 6.38 -0.03
CA ARG A 560 -9.74 5.34 -0.09
C ARG A 560 -10.93 5.67 0.82
N LEU A 561 -10.68 6.24 2.01
CA LEU A 561 -11.75 6.70 2.91
C LEU A 561 -12.56 7.85 2.31
N HIS A 562 -11.98 8.72 1.47
CA HIS A 562 -12.77 9.74 0.75
C HIS A 562 -13.84 9.13 -0.14
N ILE A 563 -13.58 7.97 -0.74
CA ILE A 563 -14.58 7.27 -1.56
C ILE A 563 -15.76 6.86 -0.66
N ASP A 564 -15.47 6.11 0.39
CA ASP A 564 -16.51 5.44 1.18
C ASP A 564 -17.23 6.42 2.14
N LEU A 565 -16.51 7.38 2.72
CA LEU A 565 -17.02 8.25 3.77
C LEU A 565 -17.50 9.61 3.25
N THR A 566 -16.99 10.07 2.11
CA THR A 566 -17.30 11.41 1.58
C THR A 566 -18.07 11.35 0.26
N LYS A 567 -17.52 10.69 -0.77
CA LYS A 567 -18.11 10.64 -2.12
C LYS A 567 -19.39 9.80 -2.14
N ASP A 568 -19.38 8.61 -1.54
CA ASP A 568 -20.57 7.75 -1.45
C ASP A 568 -21.63 8.33 -0.52
N ALA A 569 -21.22 8.96 0.60
CA ALA A 569 -22.14 9.67 1.47
C ALA A 569 -22.84 10.82 0.72
N TYR A 570 -22.09 11.62 -0.04
CA TYR A 570 -22.65 12.70 -0.85
C TYR A 570 -23.61 12.17 -1.93
N ARG A 571 -23.26 11.08 -2.62
CA ARG A 571 -24.12 10.41 -3.63
C ARG A 571 -25.43 9.89 -3.05
N ALA A 572 -25.45 9.55 -1.76
CA ALA A 572 -26.66 9.08 -1.08
C ALA A 572 -27.62 10.20 -0.66
N THR A 573 -27.26 11.47 -0.85
CA THR A 573 -28.10 12.64 -0.50
C THR A 573 -29.00 13.10 -1.64
N ASN A 574 -29.95 13.97 -1.34
CA ASN A 574 -30.70 14.72 -2.35
C ASN A 574 -29.95 15.96 -2.90
N HIS A 575 -28.69 16.16 -2.49
CA HIS A 575 -27.82 17.28 -2.86
C HIS A 575 -28.26 18.69 -2.41
N LYS A 576 -29.18 18.78 -1.43
CA LYS A 576 -29.58 20.02 -0.73
C LYS A 576 -29.28 19.85 0.76
N ASP A 577 -28.59 20.80 1.39
CA ASP A 577 -28.20 20.72 2.81
C ASP A 577 -27.58 19.35 3.16
N GLU A 578 -26.64 18.94 2.31
CA GLU A 578 -26.16 17.56 2.21
C GLU A 578 -25.47 17.05 3.46
N TYR A 579 -24.77 17.89 4.23
CA TYR A 579 -23.93 17.43 5.34
C TYR A 579 -24.75 16.72 6.42
N THR A 580 -25.93 17.24 6.77
CA THR A 580 -26.86 16.57 7.70
C THR A 580 -27.32 15.19 7.19
N GLN A 581 -27.52 15.06 5.88
CA GLN A 581 -27.89 13.77 5.27
C GLN A 581 -26.69 12.81 5.21
N MET A 582 -25.50 13.32 4.88
CA MET A 582 -24.25 12.56 4.82
C MET A 582 -23.92 11.98 6.20
N THR A 583 -23.94 12.81 7.25
CA THR A 583 -23.61 12.38 8.61
C THR A 583 -24.59 11.33 9.12
N LEU A 584 -25.90 11.52 8.91
CA LEU A 584 -26.92 10.55 9.31
C LEU A 584 -26.82 9.23 8.52
N TRP A 585 -26.49 9.29 7.23
CA TRP A 585 -26.27 8.10 6.41
C TRP A 585 -25.06 7.29 6.90
N LEU A 586 -23.97 7.98 7.27
CA LEU A 586 -22.77 7.35 7.83
C LEU A 586 -23.07 6.69 9.18
N GLU A 587 -23.75 7.39 10.10
CA GLU A 587 -24.09 6.85 11.42
C GLU A 587 -24.87 5.53 11.33
N ARG A 588 -25.87 5.46 10.45
CA ARG A 588 -26.68 4.24 10.25
C ARG A 588 -25.86 3.08 9.68
N ARG A 589 -24.93 3.36 8.76
CA ARG A 589 -24.02 2.34 8.20
C ARG A 589 -23.05 1.83 9.25
N GLU A 590 -22.47 2.72 10.04
CA GLU A 590 -21.57 2.36 11.13
C GLU A 590 -22.28 1.48 12.19
N LYS A 591 -23.54 1.80 12.54
CA LYS A 591 -24.38 0.98 13.42
C LYS A 591 -24.62 -0.43 12.88
N ILE A 592 -24.99 -0.56 11.60
CA ILE A 592 -25.20 -1.87 10.95
C ILE A 592 -23.92 -2.69 10.92
N LEU A 593 -22.79 -2.07 10.58
CA LEU A 593 -21.49 -2.74 10.54
C LEU A 593 -20.99 -3.15 11.92
N TRP A 594 -21.29 -2.37 12.96
CA TRP A 594 -20.97 -2.78 14.33
C TRP A 594 -21.87 -3.92 14.79
N HIS A 595 -23.16 -3.87 14.46
CA HIS A 595 -24.09 -4.95 14.76
C HIS A 595 -23.73 -6.26 14.05
N ASP A 596 -23.16 -6.18 12.84
CA ASP A 596 -22.59 -7.34 12.15
C ASP A 596 -21.48 -8.03 12.96
N ASN A 597 -20.53 -7.26 13.50
CA ASN A 597 -19.48 -7.82 14.36
C ASN A 597 -20.08 -8.49 15.60
N PHE A 598 -21.07 -7.85 16.22
CA PHE A 598 -21.76 -8.41 17.38
C PHE A 598 -22.48 -9.73 17.06
N VAL A 599 -23.17 -9.80 15.93
CA VAL A 599 -23.83 -11.03 15.46
C VAL A 599 -22.80 -12.13 15.19
N GLN A 600 -21.66 -11.82 14.56
CA GLN A 600 -20.57 -12.78 14.36
C GLN A 600 -20.00 -13.28 15.70
N TRP A 601 -19.81 -12.38 16.67
CA TRP A 601 -19.40 -12.73 18.03
C TRP A 601 -20.39 -13.68 18.71
N ARG A 602 -21.71 -13.45 18.59
CA ARG A 602 -22.72 -14.39 19.14
C ARG A 602 -22.70 -15.76 18.46
N LEU A 603 -22.36 -15.83 17.17
CA LEU A 603 -22.34 -17.07 16.40
C LEU A 603 -21.10 -17.93 16.68
N VAL A 604 -19.94 -17.30 16.86
CA VAL A 604 -18.64 -17.99 16.91
C VAL A 604 -17.99 -17.90 18.30
N GLY A 605 -18.48 -17.02 19.18
CA GLY A 605 -17.85 -16.67 20.46
C GLY A 605 -16.72 -15.65 20.27
N ASP A 606 -15.88 -15.52 21.30
CA ASP A 606 -14.63 -14.76 21.19
C ASP A 606 -13.75 -15.40 20.11
N ILE A 607 -13.49 -14.65 19.05
CA ILE A 607 -12.60 -15.09 17.98
C ILE A 607 -11.21 -15.17 18.59
N ALA A 608 -10.61 -16.38 18.58
CA ALA A 608 -9.26 -16.59 19.09
C ALA A 608 -8.28 -15.56 18.51
N PRO A 609 -7.36 -15.01 19.33
CA PRO A 609 -6.49 -13.93 18.89
C PRO A 609 -5.69 -14.33 17.66
N GLN A 610 -5.87 -13.54 16.60
CA GLN A 610 -4.93 -13.56 15.51
C GLN A 610 -3.66 -12.83 15.99
N GLU A 611 -2.73 -13.56 16.62
CA GLU A 611 -1.35 -13.14 16.93
C GLU A 611 -0.76 -12.16 15.90
N ILE A 612 -0.48 -10.93 16.29
CA ILE A 612 0.07 -9.96 15.34
C ILE A 612 1.52 -10.34 15.09
N ILE A 613 1.77 -10.95 13.95
CA ILE A 613 3.13 -11.24 13.52
C ILE A 613 3.73 -9.89 13.10
N PRO A 614 4.95 -9.55 13.55
CA PRO A 614 5.68 -8.44 12.98
C PRO A 614 5.65 -8.51 11.44
N PRO A 615 5.56 -7.36 10.76
CA PRO A 615 5.65 -7.35 9.31
C PRO A 615 6.95 -8.02 8.89
N ASP A 616 6.80 -9.11 8.15
CA ASP A 616 7.88 -9.90 7.60
C ASP A 616 8.12 -9.46 6.15
N MET A 617 9.38 -9.49 5.72
CA MET A 617 9.80 -9.33 4.33
C MET A 617 9.55 -10.58 3.48
N ASP A 618 8.99 -11.64 4.08
CA ASP A 618 8.76 -12.91 3.42
C ASP A 618 7.49 -12.88 2.56
N TYR A 619 7.70 -12.77 1.26
CA TYR A 619 6.66 -12.76 0.24
C TYR A 619 6.46 -14.16 -0.35
N ARG A 620 6.33 -15.19 0.49
CA ARG A 620 6.10 -16.56 0.02
C ARG A 620 4.84 -16.65 -0.83
N ARG A 621 4.91 -17.48 -1.86
CA ARG A 621 3.82 -17.70 -2.82
C ARG A 621 3.44 -19.16 -2.84
N ALA A 622 2.14 -19.41 -2.71
CA ALA A 622 1.57 -20.74 -2.91
C ALA A 622 0.99 -20.82 -4.33
N ILE A 623 1.36 -21.87 -5.05
CA ILE A 623 0.75 -22.18 -6.35
C ILE A 623 -0.68 -22.66 -6.13
N LYS A 624 -1.61 -22.13 -6.93
CA LYS A 624 -3.01 -22.53 -6.99
C LYS A 624 -3.39 -22.85 -8.43
N MET A 625 -3.56 -24.14 -8.69
CA MET A 625 -4.08 -24.64 -9.96
C MET A 625 -5.61 -24.70 -9.94
N THR A 626 -6.24 -24.59 -11.11
CA THR A 626 -7.66 -24.90 -11.24
C THR A 626 -7.89 -26.39 -11.08
N LYS A 627 -9.03 -26.81 -10.53
CA LYS A 627 -9.36 -28.24 -10.36
C LYS A 627 -9.45 -28.99 -11.69
N HIS A 628 -9.83 -28.30 -12.75
CA HIS A 628 -10.00 -28.87 -14.09
C HIS A 628 -9.05 -28.20 -15.09
N PRO A 629 -8.54 -28.97 -16.07
CA PRO A 629 -7.74 -28.43 -17.16
C PRO A 629 -8.58 -27.47 -18.01
N THR A 630 -7.90 -26.50 -18.62
CA THR A 630 -8.54 -25.58 -19.58
C THR A 630 -8.98 -26.33 -20.82
N ILE A 631 -8.14 -27.25 -21.32
CA ILE A 631 -8.47 -28.17 -22.40
C ILE A 631 -8.15 -29.60 -21.94
N LYS A 632 -9.17 -30.46 -21.93
CA LYS A 632 -9.05 -31.83 -21.38
C LYS A 632 -8.14 -32.74 -22.20
N ARG A 633 -8.06 -32.53 -23.51
CA ARG A 633 -7.28 -33.35 -24.46
C ARG A 633 -6.73 -32.45 -25.56
N VAL A 634 -5.42 -32.28 -25.57
CA VAL A 634 -4.67 -31.63 -26.65
C VAL A 634 -3.74 -32.66 -27.25
N GLN A 635 -3.82 -32.86 -28.57
CA GLN A 635 -2.95 -33.80 -29.28
C GLN A 635 -1.50 -33.32 -29.27
N LEU A 636 -0.54 -34.25 -29.27
CA LEU A 636 0.89 -33.92 -29.24
C LEU A 636 1.33 -33.12 -30.49
N ASP A 637 0.76 -33.39 -31.67
CA ASP A 637 1.03 -32.58 -32.88
C ASP A 637 0.61 -31.11 -32.67
N ARG A 638 -0.53 -30.92 -31.98
CA ARG A 638 -1.07 -29.60 -31.64
C ARG A 638 -0.23 -28.90 -30.58
N ILE A 639 0.32 -29.64 -29.62
CA ILE A 639 1.30 -29.12 -28.64
C ILE A 639 2.54 -28.57 -29.36
N VAL A 640 3.08 -29.31 -30.33
CA VAL A 640 4.22 -28.87 -31.14
C VAL A 640 3.84 -27.63 -31.97
N ARG A 641 2.75 -27.69 -32.74
CA ARG A 641 2.39 -26.66 -33.72
C ARG A 641 1.88 -25.36 -33.10
N GLU A 642 0.98 -25.45 -32.12
CA GLU A 642 0.27 -24.26 -31.58
C GLU A 642 0.93 -23.71 -30.32
N TYR A 643 1.50 -24.57 -29.48
CA TYR A 643 2.21 -24.14 -28.28
C TYR A 643 3.70 -23.94 -28.55
N GLY A 644 4.23 -24.38 -29.69
CA GLY A 644 5.65 -24.29 -30.03
C GLY A 644 6.56 -25.16 -29.16
N ALA A 645 6.01 -26.19 -28.51
CA ALA A 645 6.79 -27.14 -27.71
C ALA A 645 7.37 -28.23 -28.62
N THR A 646 8.33 -27.86 -29.47
CA THR A 646 8.88 -28.72 -30.54
C THR A 646 9.50 -30.02 -30.06
N PHE A 647 10.11 -30.04 -28.88
CA PHE A 647 10.78 -31.21 -28.30
C PHE A 647 10.02 -31.81 -27.13
N PHE A 648 8.67 -31.75 -27.15
CA PHE A 648 7.85 -32.14 -26.00
C PHE A 648 8.10 -33.59 -25.57
N THR A 649 8.11 -34.52 -26.52
CA THR A 649 8.29 -35.97 -26.26
C THR A 649 9.68 -36.27 -25.72
N GLU A 650 10.72 -35.68 -26.31
CA GLU A 650 12.10 -35.86 -25.90
C GLU A 650 12.36 -35.24 -24.53
N ALA A 651 11.81 -34.04 -24.27
CA ALA A 651 11.89 -33.40 -22.96
C ALA A 651 11.19 -34.21 -21.87
N LEU A 652 10.04 -34.83 -22.18
CA LEU A 652 9.32 -35.67 -21.24
C LEU A 652 10.10 -36.95 -20.93
N ALA A 653 10.65 -37.60 -21.96
CA ALA A 653 11.48 -38.78 -21.79
C ALA A 653 12.70 -38.50 -20.89
N ARG A 654 13.42 -37.39 -21.13
CA ARG A 654 14.54 -36.95 -20.29
C ARG A 654 14.14 -36.71 -18.84
N TYR A 655 13.01 -36.03 -18.62
CA TYR A 655 12.49 -35.79 -17.27
C TYR A 655 12.14 -37.09 -16.53
N VAL A 656 11.45 -38.01 -17.22
CA VAL A 656 11.07 -39.32 -16.67
C VAL A 656 12.31 -40.13 -16.27
N VAL A 657 13.33 -40.20 -17.14
CA VAL A 657 14.59 -40.90 -16.85
C VAL A 657 15.31 -40.26 -15.67
N GLY A 658 15.49 -38.94 -15.67
CA GLY A 658 16.18 -38.22 -14.61
C GLY A 658 15.51 -38.40 -13.24
N ARG A 659 14.17 -38.46 -13.20
CA ARG A 659 13.43 -38.75 -11.97
C ARG A 659 13.56 -40.21 -11.51
N ASN A 660 13.44 -41.16 -12.45
CA ASN A 660 13.50 -42.58 -12.12
C ASN A 660 14.92 -43.05 -11.74
N GLN A 661 15.96 -42.36 -12.22
CA GLN A 661 17.37 -42.71 -12.05
C GLN A 661 18.19 -41.46 -11.71
N PRO A 662 18.06 -40.90 -10.49
CA PRO A 662 18.85 -39.74 -10.08
C PRO A 662 20.34 -40.10 -10.07
N GLY A 663 21.19 -39.22 -10.61
CA GLY A 663 22.65 -39.38 -10.62
C GLY A 663 23.27 -39.84 -11.94
N LEU A 664 22.47 -40.07 -12.99
CA LEU A 664 23.00 -40.30 -14.34
C LEU A 664 23.74 -39.05 -14.87
N SER A 665 24.87 -39.27 -15.55
CA SER A 665 25.50 -38.21 -16.34
C SER A 665 24.63 -37.79 -17.53
N ALA A 666 24.84 -36.60 -18.07
CA ALA A 666 24.07 -36.09 -19.21
C ALA A 666 24.07 -37.04 -20.43
N ALA A 667 25.21 -37.70 -20.71
CA ALA A 667 25.32 -38.66 -21.82
C ALA A 667 24.61 -39.99 -21.54
N GLN A 668 24.54 -40.42 -20.27
CA GLN A 668 23.74 -41.58 -19.90
C GLN A 668 22.25 -41.28 -19.97
N LEU A 669 21.83 -40.12 -19.46
CA LEU A 669 20.45 -39.67 -19.50
C LEU A 669 19.91 -39.61 -20.93
N GLU A 670 20.69 -39.09 -21.88
CA GLU A 670 20.28 -39.02 -23.28
C GLU A 670 20.08 -40.41 -23.91
N ARG A 671 20.99 -41.35 -23.62
CA ARG A 671 20.88 -42.74 -24.10
C ARG A 671 19.64 -43.43 -23.56
N GLU A 672 19.40 -43.32 -22.26
CA GLU A 672 18.22 -43.92 -21.61
C GLU A 672 16.91 -43.25 -22.07
N ALA A 673 16.91 -41.93 -22.29
CA ALA A 673 15.73 -41.21 -22.76
C ALA A 673 15.29 -41.66 -24.15
N ALA A 674 16.21 -42.05 -25.04
CA ALA A 674 15.89 -42.57 -26.37
C ALA A 674 15.10 -43.88 -26.34
N HIS A 675 15.10 -44.60 -25.21
CA HIS A 675 14.37 -45.86 -25.03
C HIS A 675 12.98 -45.68 -24.37
N ILE A 676 12.62 -44.47 -23.95
CA ILE A 676 11.31 -44.20 -23.36
C ILE A 676 10.24 -44.10 -24.45
N ILE A 677 9.21 -44.93 -24.34
CA ILE A 677 8.02 -44.87 -25.20
C ILE A 677 6.93 -44.09 -24.47
N ILE A 678 6.41 -43.03 -25.12
CA ILE A 678 5.30 -42.22 -24.56
C ILE A 678 3.96 -42.95 -24.83
N PRO A 679 3.23 -43.40 -23.79
CA PRO A 679 2.09 -44.30 -23.96
C PRO A 679 0.76 -43.58 -24.27
N PHE A 680 0.82 -42.35 -24.80
CA PHE A 680 -0.35 -41.52 -25.08
C PHE A 680 -0.07 -40.53 -26.20
N ASP A 681 -1.14 -40.06 -26.85
CA ASP A 681 -1.12 -39.09 -27.95
C ASP A 681 -1.72 -37.72 -27.57
N THR A 682 -2.25 -37.60 -26.34
CA THR A 682 -2.93 -36.40 -25.84
C THR A 682 -2.57 -36.12 -24.40
N VAL A 683 -2.56 -34.83 -24.04
CA VAL A 683 -2.38 -34.37 -22.66
C VAL A 683 -3.48 -33.38 -22.25
N ALA A 684 -3.80 -33.36 -20.96
CA ALA A 684 -4.69 -32.35 -20.39
C ALA A 684 -3.89 -31.08 -20.09
N THR A 685 -4.29 -29.93 -20.65
CA THR A 685 -3.53 -28.68 -20.54
C THR A 685 -4.22 -27.63 -19.70
N PHE A 686 -3.40 -26.84 -19.01
CA PHE A 686 -3.78 -25.71 -18.18
C PHE A 686 -3.15 -24.47 -18.80
N HIS A 687 -3.93 -23.40 -18.98
CA HIS A 687 -3.41 -22.17 -19.57
C HIS A 687 -2.99 -21.13 -18.55
N ARG A 688 -3.08 -21.44 -17.26
CA ARG A 688 -2.79 -20.48 -16.21
C ARG A 688 -2.30 -21.14 -14.91
N ILE A 689 -1.20 -20.61 -14.38
CA ILE A 689 -0.73 -20.84 -13.00
C ILE A 689 -1.10 -19.60 -12.20
N LYS A 690 -1.68 -19.76 -11.00
CA LYS A 690 -1.96 -18.65 -10.07
C LYS A 690 -1.08 -18.77 -8.85
N PHE A 691 -0.69 -17.62 -8.30
CA PHE A 691 0.02 -17.53 -7.03
C PHE A 691 -0.85 -16.77 -6.03
N ASN A 692 -1.01 -17.34 -4.85
CA ASN A 692 -1.57 -16.66 -3.67
C ASN A 692 -0.44 -16.26 -2.73
N SER A 693 -0.59 -15.15 -2.02
CA SER A 693 0.33 -14.81 -0.94
C SER A 693 0.13 -15.77 0.22
N ILE A 694 1.23 -16.20 0.80
CA ILE A 694 1.25 -16.84 2.12
C ILE A 694 1.71 -15.76 3.09
N ASN A 695 1.00 -15.58 4.20
CA ASN A 695 1.44 -14.64 5.22
C ASN A 695 2.61 -15.24 6.03
N ALA A 696 3.22 -14.43 6.90
CA ALA A 696 4.34 -14.83 7.77
C ALA A 696 4.06 -16.07 8.66
N ARG A 697 2.79 -16.45 8.80
CA ARG A 697 2.34 -17.63 9.56
C ARG A 697 2.25 -18.91 8.74
N GLY A 698 2.54 -18.85 7.44
CA GLY A 698 2.29 -19.96 6.54
C GLY A 698 0.83 -20.08 6.09
N ILE A 699 -0.06 -19.13 6.45
CA ILE A 699 -1.47 -19.19 6.03
C ILE A 699 -1.63 -18.55 4.66
N GLN A 700 -2.16 -19.33 3.72
CA GLN A 700 -2.45 -18.90 2.36
C GLN A 700 -3.72 -18.03 2.32
N ASP A 701 -3.63 -16.82 1.76
CA ASP A 701 -4.81 -16.05 1.37
C ASP A 701 -5.35 -16.61 0.05
N SER A 702 -6.25 -17.59 0.16
CA SER A 702 -6.83 -18.25 -1.00
C SER A 702 -7.80 -17.35 -1.81
N SER A 703 -8.14 -16.16 -1.29
CA SER A 703 -9.10 -15.24 -1.90
C SER A 703 -8.44 -14.29 -2.93
N VAL A 704 -7.15 -13.99 -2.80
CA VAL A 704 -6.43 -13.02 -3.65
C VAL A 704 -5.34 -13.68 -4.49
N THR A 705 -5.45 -13.57 -5.81
CA THR A 705 -4.33 -13.90 -6.72
C THR A 705 -3.37 -12.71 -6.78
N VAL A 706 -2.13 -12.91 -6.34
CA VAL A 706 -1.08 -11.87 -6.31
C VAL A 706 -0.12 -11.92 -7.50
N ASP A 707 -0.13 -13.02 -8.25
CA ASP A 707 0.58 -13.18 -9.52
C ASP A 707 -0.02 -14.33 -10.33
N SER A 708 0.23 -14.35 -11.64
CA SER A 708 -0.19 -15.44 -12.50
C SER A 708 0.66 -15.54 -13.77
N VAL A 709 0.88 -16.77 -14.22
CA VAL A 709 1.59 -17.09 -15.46
C VAL A 709 0.58 -17.62 -16.47
N HIS A 710 0.60 -17.11 -17.70
CA HIS A 710 -0.21 -17.59 -18.82
C HIS A 710 0.63 -18.38 -19.82
N CYS A 711 0.05 -19.44 -20.38
CA CYS A 711 0.67 -20.27 -21.42
C CYS A 711 -0.39 -20.75 -22.41
N GLN A 712 -0.93 -19.82 -23.19
CA GLN A 712 -2.06 -20.02 -24.07
C GLN A 712 -1.69 -19.75 -25.54
N PRO A 713 -2.00 -20.67 -26.48
CA PRO A 713 -1.83 -20.42 -27.90
C PRO A 713 -2.84 -19.39 -28.43
N SER A 714 -2.65 -18.91 -29.66
CA SER A 714 -3.61 -17.99 -30.27
C SER A 714 -4.98 -18.65 -30.45
N GLN A 715 -6.03 -17.87 -30.28
CA GLN A 715 -7.41 -18.35 -30.39
C GLN A 715 -8.33 -17.24 -30.91
N GLU A 716 -9.48 -17.61 -31.45
CA GLU A 716 -10.54 -16.66 -31.80
C GLU A 716 -11.43 -16.37 -30.59
N ASP A 717 -11.78 -15.09 -30.40
CA ASP A 717 -12.78 -14.69 -29.41
C ASP A 717 -14.21 -15.01 -29.89
N LYS A 718 -15.22 -14.78 -29.03
CA LYS A 718 -16.64 -15.01 -29.38
C LYS A 718 -17.15 -14.16 -30.54
N ARG A 719 -16.38 -13.16 -30.98
CA ARG A 719 -16.69 -12.23 -32.07
C ARG A 719 -15.83 -12.49 -33.32
N GLY A 720 -15.03 -13.56 -33.33
CA GLY A 720 -14.15 -13.93 -34.44
C GLY A 720 -12.85 -13.12 -34.52
N HIS A 721 -12.49 -12.35 -33.48
CA HIS A 721 -11.20 -11.67 -33.46
C HIS A 721 -10.09 -12.62 -33.00
N MET A 722 -8.98 -12.62 -33.72
CA MET A 722 -7.78 -13.34 -33.32
C MET A 722 -7.15 -12.71 -32.07
N ILE A 723 -7.13 -13.46 -30.97
CA ILE A 723 -6.35 -13.17 -29.78
C ILE A 723 -4.94 -13.77 -29.98
N PRO A 724 -3.87 -12.95 -29.93
CA PRO A 724 -2.50 -13.45 -30.03
C PRO A 724 -2.16 -14.46 -28.92
N ALA A 725 -1.23 -15.36 -29.23
CA ALA A 725 -0.69 -16.28 -28.24
C ALA A 725 0.01 -15.52 -27.09
N ARG A 726 -0.01 -16.10 -25.88
CA ARG A 726 0.63 -15.55 -24.69
C ARG A 726 1.33 -16.64 -23.90
N PHE A 727 2.64 -16.55 -23.85
CA PHE A 727 3.53 -17.45 -23.11
C PHE A 727 4.42 -16.61 -22.19
N ASP A 728 4.01 -16.51 -20.92
CA ASP A 728 4.67 -15.69 -19.91
C ASP A 728 6.00 -16.34 -19.47
N THR A 729 6.93 -15.49 -19.02
CA THR A 729 8.21 -15.91 -18.45
C THR A 729 8.12 -16.07 -16.94
N VAL A 730 8.94 -16.97 -16.40
CA VAL A 730 8.98 -17.36 -14.99
C VAL A 730 10.40 -17.38 -14.45
N LEU A 731 10.51 -17.25 -13.12
CA LEU A 731 11.72 -17.56 -12.37
C LEU A 731 11.59 -18.98 -11.81
N VAL A 732 12.55 -19.84 -12.14
CA VAL A 732 12.60 -21.25 -11.73
C VAL A 732 13.76 -21.43 -10.74
N ASN A 733 13.52 -22.15 -9.65
CA ASN A 733 14.57 -22.58 -8.71
C ASN A 733 15.22 -23.85 -9.24
N GLU A 734 16.53 -23.81 -9.49
CA GLU A 734 17.30 -24.98 -9.97
C GLU A 734 17.78 -25.91 -8.83
N GLY A 735 17.41 -25.61 -7.58
CA GLY A 735 17.58 -26.47 -6.40
C GLY A 735 18.30 -25.81 -5.22
N ASP A 736 18.93 -24.67 -5.44
CA ASP A 736 19.81 -23.94 -4.52
C ASP A 736 19.45 -22.46 -4.36
N GLY A 737 18.27 -22.05 -4.87
CA GLY A 737 17.79 -20.68 -4.78
C GLY A 737 17.52 -20.19 -3.35
N GLY A 738 18.06 -19.02 -3.00
CA GLY A 738 17.85 -18.35 -1.70
C GLY A 738 16.58 -17.47 -1.63
N THR A 739 16.32 -16.82 -0.50
CA THR A 739 15.18 -15.88 -0.36
C THR A 739 15.40 -14.53 -1.04
N THR A 740 16.66 -14.16 -1.23
CA THR A 740 17.13 -12.92 -1.87
C THR A 740 18.25 -13.26 -2.84
N GLY A 741 18.42 -12.42 -3.86
CA GLY A 741 19.41 -12.64 -4.92
C GLY A 741 18.95 -13.61 -6.00
N VAL A 742 19.76 -13.70 -7.06
CA VAL A 742 19.47 -14.48 -8.27
C VAL A 742 20.21 -15.81 -8.35
N ASP A 743 21.09 -16.09 -7.38
CA ASP A 743 21.84 -17.34 -7.32
C ASP A 743 20.89 -18.53 -7.14
N GLY A 744 21.15 -19.62 -7.87
CA GLY A 744 20.31 -20.81 -7.91
C GLY A 744 18.97 -20.64 -8.64
N TYR A 745 18.75 -19.48 -9.27
CA TYR A 745 17.56 -19.21 -10.07
C TYR A 745 17.87 -19.07 -11.55
N ARG A 746 16.87 -19.36 -12.38
CA ARG A 746 16.95 -19.18 -13.82
C ARG A 746 15.64 -18.77 -14.46
N VAL A 747 15.71 -17.97 -15.50
CA VAL A 747 14.54 -17.54 -16.26
C VAL A 747 14.15 -18.58 -17.31
N ALA A 748 12.86 -18.88 -17.41
CA ALA A 748 12.30 -19.72 -18.46
C ALA A 748 11.00 -19.14 -19.03
N GLN A 749 10.64 -19.45 -20.27
CA GLN A 749 9.32 -19.17 -20.84
C GLN A 749 8.45 -20.43 -20.77
N VAL A 750 7.25 -20.31 -20.20
CA VAL A 750 6.34 -21.46 -20.09
C VAL A 750 5.52 -21.61 -21.38
N ARG A 751 5.72 -22.71 -22.10
CA ARG A 751 4.96 -22.99 -23.33
C ARG A 751 3.70 -23.80 -23.01
N VAL A 752 3.80 -24.82 -22.16
CA VAL A 752 2.69 -25.73 -21.85
C VAL A 752 2.71 -26.06 -20.36
N VAL A 753 1.54 -26.03 -19.72
CA VAL A 753 1.34 -26.67 -18.40
C VAL A 753 0.35 -27.81 -18.59
N PHE A 754 0.69 -29.00 -18.09
CA PHE A 754 -0.10 -30.20 -18.34
C PHE A 754 -0.07 -31.19 -17.17
N THR A 755 -0.98 -32.15 -17.21
CA THR A 755 -0.99 -33.30 -16.30
C THR A 755 -1.03 -34.58 -17.12
N LEU A 756 -0.48 -35.64 -16.55
CA LEU A 756 -0.57 -36.98 -17.10
C LEU A 756 -1.80 -37.70 -16.53
N THR A 757 -2.34 -38.67 -17.27
CA THR A 757 -3.36 -39.56 -16.73
C THR A 757 -2.73 -40.49 -15.69
N ASN A 758 -3.52 -41.01 -14.75
CA ASN A 758 -3.02 -41.98 -13.75
C ASN A 758 -2.37 -43.19 -14.42
N GLN A 759 -2.94 -43.67 -15.54
CA GLN A 759 -2.38 -44.78 -16.31
C GLN A 759 -1.00 -44.43 -16.89
N ALA A 760 -0.87 -43.28 -17.56
CA ALA A 760 0.41 -42.84 -18.13
C ALA A 760 1.46 -42.61 -17.03
N SER A 761 1.05 -42.01 -15.92
CA SER A 761 1.90 -41.76 -14.75
C SER A 761 2.45 -43.07 -14.16
N ASN A 762 1.59 -44.08 -13.97
CA ASN A 762 1.99 -45.39 -13.44
C ASN A 762 2.93 -46.17 -14.37
N VAL A 763 2.85 -45.94 -15.69
CA VAL A 763 3.75 -46.57 -16.67
C VAL A 763 5.09 -45.87 -16.73
N LEU A 764 5.10 -44.53 -16.69
CA LEU A 764 6.31 -43.74 -16.87
C LEU A 764 7.15 -43.64 -15.59
N PHE A 765 6.53 -43.54 -14.42
CA PHE A 765 7.25 -43.38 -13.15
C PHE A 765 7.31 -44.68 -12.37
N ARG A 766 8.51 -45.04 -11.88
CA ARG A 766 8.70 -46.25 -11.06
C ARG A 766 8.02 -46.10 -9.70
N ALA A 767 7.53 -47.21 -9.15
CA ALA A 767 7.04 -47.24 -7.77
C ALA A 767 8.20 -46.97 -6.79
N GLY A 768 8.17 -45.82 -6.13
CA GLY A 768 9.14 -45.39 -5.14
C GLY A 768 8.46 -44.53 -4.06
N PRO A 769 9.21 -44.08 -3.04
CA PRO A 769 8.64 -43.30 -1.93
C PRO A 769 8.14 -41.90 -2.36
N ALA A 770 8.65 -41.35 -3.46
CA ALA A 770 8.22 -40.06 -4.00
C ALA A 770 6.97 -40.21 -4.85
N GLN A 771 5.93 -39.40 -4.56
CA GLN A 771 4.72 -39.37 -5.39
C GLN A 771 5.03 -38.86 -6.81
N PRO A 772 4.32 -39.36 -7.83
CA PRO A 772 4.44 -38.82 -9.17
C PRO A 772 4.00 -37.35 -9.20
N PRO A 773 4.62 -36.52 -10.05
CA PRO A 773 4.31 -35.11 -10.15
C PRO A 773 2.87 -34.92 -10.62
N THR A 774 2.14 -34.02 -9.95
CA THR A 774 0.73 -33.76 -10.29
C THR A 774 0.59 -32.90 -11.55
N HIS A 775 1.43 -31.88 -11.68
CA HIS A 775 1.43 -30.94 -12.80
C HIS A 775 2.86 -30.67 -13.25
N LEU A 776 3.05 -30.66 -14.56
CA LEU A 776 4.33 -30.44 -15.22
C LEU A 776 4.24 -29.23 -16.14
N ALA A 777 5.38 -28.59 -16.39
CA ALA A 777 5.51 -27.51 -17.36
C ALA A 777 6.61 -27.80 -18.38
N TYR A 778 6.29 -27.65 -19.67
CA TYR A 778 7.30 -27.53 -20.71
C TYR A 778 7.76 -26.08 -20.78
N VAL A 779 9.06 -25.86 -20.62
CA VAL A 779 9.67 -24.54 -20.57
C VAL A 779 10.83 -24.41 -21.54
N GLU A 780 11.03 -23.21 -22.07
CA GLU A 780 12.21 -22.83 -22.86
C GLU A 780 13.13 -21.96 -22.02
N TRP A 781 14.42 -22.28 -21.97
CA TRP A 781 15.37 -21.65 -21.06
C TRP A 781 16.00 -20.38 -21.62
N PHE A 782 16.23 -19.42 -20.73
CA PHE A 782 17.17 -18.32 -20.95
C PHE A 782 18.56 -18.67 -20.40
N THR A 783 19.56 -17.86 -20.73
CA THR A 783 20.90 -17.97 -20.14
C THR A 783 20.85 -17.78 -18.62
N PRO A 784 21.74 -18.45 -17.86
CA PRO A 784 21.93 -18.16 -16.44
C PRO A 784 22.23 -16.67 -16.19
N PHE A 785 21.96 -16.21 -14.97
CA PHE A 785 22.33 -14.86 -14.56
C PHE A 785 23.84 -14.68 -14.59
N GLN A 786 24.28 -13.52 -15.08
CA GLN A 786 25.67 -13.08 -15.05
C GLN A 786 25.77 -11.83 -14.17
N GLN A 787 26.83 -11.05 -14.32
CA GLN A 787 26.95 -9.77 -13.63
C GLN A 787 25.89 -8.76 -14.12
N PRO A 788 25.29 -7.98 -13.22
CA PRO A 788 24.36 -6.93 -13.61
C PRO A 788 25.08 -5.79 -14.33
N GLU A 789 24.38 -5.13 -15.26
CA GLU A 789 24.94 -4.02 -16.04
C GLU A 789 25.27 -2.80 -15.17
N SER A 790 26.43 -2.18 -15.38
CA SER A 790 27.04 -1.22 -14.45
C SER A 790 26.31 0.12 -14.25
N HIS A 791 25.43 0.50 -15.18
CA HIS A 791 24.72 1.78 -15.17
C HIS A 791 23.33 1.71 -14.58
N HIS A 792 22.58 0.63 -14.84
CA HIS A 792 21.20 0.46 -14.39
C HIS A 792 21.01 -0.71 -13.42
N GLY A 793 22.01 -1.57 -13.24
CA GLY A 793 21.97 -2.70 -12.32
C GLY A 793 20.90 -3.73 -12.68
N LEU A 794 20.62 -3.93 -13.97
CA LEU A 794 19.69 -4.98 -14.41
C LEU A 794 20.49 -6.15 -14.98
N TYR A 795 20.04 -7.37 -14.69
CA TYR A 795 20.60 -8.58 -15.28
C TYR A 795 20.17 -8.73 -16.72
N LYS A 796 21.13 -9.04 -17.60
CA LYS A 796 20.88 -9.33 -19.00
C LYS A 796 20.77 -10.84 -19.21
N VAL A 797 19.72 -11.27 -19.90
CA VAL A 797 19.49 -12.67 -20.26
C VAL A 797 19.19 -12.80 -21.76
N ALA A 798 19.56 -13.93 -22.35
CA ALA A 798 19.28 -14.26 -23.74
C ALA A 798 18.57 -15.61 -23.83
N ARG A 799 17.83 -15.88 -24.92
CA ARG A 799 17.30 -17.23 -25.15
C ARG A 799 18.46 -18.20 -25.32
N LEU A 800 18.41 -19.34 -24.65
CA LEU A 800 19.45 -20.35 -24.79
C LEU A 800 19.17 -21.21 -26.04
N ILE A 801 20.06 -21.13 -27.02
CA ILE A 801 19.97 -21.85 -28.28
C ILE A 801 21.13 -22.87 -28.34
N ARG A 802 20.83 -24.12 -28.65
CA ARG A 802 21.82 -25.19 -28.92
C ARG A 802 21.53 -25.82 -30.28
N HIS A 803 22.53 -25.89 -31.14
CA HIS A 803 22.40 -26.43 -32.51
C HIS A 803 21.27 -25.79 -33.35
N GLY A 804 21.05 -24.48 -33.17
CA GLY A 804 19.99 -23.74 -33.87
C GLY A 804 18.61 -23.83 -33.23
N GLU A 805 18.45 -24.65 -32.18
CA GLU A 805 17.18 -24.94 -31.54
C GLU A 805 17.12 -24.39 -30.11
N ARG A 806 15.92 -24.03 -29.63
CA ARG A 806 15.73 -23.51 -28.28
C ARG A 806 15.89 -24.63 -27.26
N LEU A 807 16.72 -24.43 -26.24
CA LEU A 807 16.85 -25.41 -25.17
C LEU A 807 15.54 -25.44 -24.37
N ALA A 808 14.90 -26.61 -24.33
CA ALA A 808 13.68 -26.82 -23.58
C ALA A 808 13.80 -27.99 -22.60
N SER A 809 12.97 -27.98 -21.57
CA SER A 809 12.89 -29.04 -20.58
C SER A 809 11.47 -29.15 -20.02
N ILE A 810 11.18 -30.30 -19.41
CA ILE A 810 10.01 -30.44 -18.54
C ILE A 810 10.46 -30.31 -17.09
N ILE A 811 9.75 -29.48 -16.33
CA ILE A 811 9.97 -29.23 -14.91
C ILE A 811 8.67 -29.45 -14.12
N GLU A 812 8.78 -29.61 -12.81
CA GLU A 812 7.59 -29.55 -11.96
C GLU A 812 7.16 -28.10 -11.79
N ILE A 813 5.84 -27.86 -11.73
CA ILE A 813 5.38 -26.49 -11.51
C ILE A 813 5.79 -25.96 -10.13
N SER A 814 6.09 -26.84 -9.15
CA SER A 814 6.60 -26.47 -7.84
C SER A 814 7.94 -25.74 -7.89
N ASP A 815 8.73 -25.96 -8.94
CA ASP A 815 10.02 -25.32 -9.15
C ASP A 815 9.85 -23.87 -9.64
N ILE A 816 8.64 -23.51 -10.09
CA ILE A 816 8.28 -22.16 -10.54
C ILE A 816 7.95 -21.29 -9.33
N CYS A 817 8.82 -20.33 -9.02
CA CYS A 817 8.63 -19.45 -7.86
C CYS A 817 7.64 -18.31 -8.14
N ARG A 818 7.63 -17.80 -9.37
CA ARG A 818 6.86 -16.61 -9.77
C ARG A 818 6.87 -16.37 -11.27
N SER A 819 5.99 -15.50 -11.75
CA SER A 819 6.19 -14.84 -13.04
C SER A 819 7.34 -13.83 -12.95
N ILE A 820 8.02 -13.62 -14.07
CA ILE A 820 9.04 -12.59 -14.23
C ILE A 820 8.76 -11.77 -15.48
N HIS A 821 8.93 -10.46 -15.40
CA HIS A 821 8.79 -9.58 -16.56
C HIS A 821 10.17 -9.35 -17.19
N LEU A 822 10.26 -9.53 -18.50
CA LEU A 822 11.46 -9.24 -19.28
C LEU A 822 11.28 -7.95 -20.07
N ILE A 823 12.20 -7.01 -19.90
CA ILE A 823 12.27 -5.79 -20.70
C ILE A 823 13.09 -6.10 -21.95
N PRO A 824 12.55 -5.90 -23.17
CA PRO A 824 13.32 -6.09 -24.39
C PRO A 824 14.52 -5.15 -24.44
N ASN A 825 15.68 -5.64 -24.86
CA ASN A 825 16.79 -4.76 -25.17
C ASN A 825 16.52 -4.04 -26.50
N PHE A 826 15.93 -2.85 -26.41
CA PHE A 826 15.55 -2.05 -27.58
C PHE A 826 16.73 -1.45 -28.35
N GLY A 827 17.94 -1.42 -27.78
CA GLY A 827 19.05 -0.66 -28.34
C GLY A 827 18.73 0.84 -28.41
N VAL A 828 19.08 1.49 -29.53
CA VAL A 828 18.88 2.93 -29.73
C VAL A 828 17.41 3.28 -30.00
N ALA A 829 16.71 2.46 -30.78
CA ALA A 829 15.33 2.72 -31.18
C ALA A 829 14.53 1.41 -31.20
N ALA A 830 13.27 1.46 -30.77
CA ALA A 830 12.43 0.29 -30.71
C ALA A 830 12.11 -0.28 -32.12
N PRO A 831 12.43 -1.56 -32.41
CA PRO A 831 12.17 -2.14 -33.73
C PRO A 831 10.69 -2.15 -34.10
N ARG A 832 10.35 -1.73 -35.32
CA ARG A 832 8.97 -1.44 -35.72
C ARG A 832 8.10 -2.69 -35.76
N GLU A 833 8.69 -3.81 -36.15
CA GLU A 833 8.10 -5.13 -36.29
C GLU A 833 7.79 -5.81 -34.94
N TRP A 834 8.37 -5.33 -33.84
CA TRP A 834 8.04 -5.85 -32.52
C TRP A 834 6.66 -5.36 -32.06
N THR A 835 5.91 -6.26 -31.45
CA THR A 835 4.64 -5.98 -30.78
C THR A 835 4.67 -6.60 -29.40
N SER A 836 3.77 -6.17 -28.51
CA SER A 836 3.66 -6.75 -27.16
C SER A 836 3.53 -8.28 -27.16
N SER A 837 2.85 -8.86 -28.16
CA SER A 837 2.66 -10.32 -28.27
C SER A 837 3.81 -11.06 -28.97
N THR A 838 4.63 -10.38 -29.79
CA THR A 838 5.71 -11.03 -30.55
C THR A 838 7.10 -10.79 -29.96
N VAL A 839 7.27 -9.78 -29.10
CA VAL A 839 8.59 -9.33 -28.65
C VAL A 839 9.40 -10.40 -27.93
N LEU A 840 8.76 -11.29 -27.15
CA LEU A 840 9.45 -12.40 -26.49
C LEU A 840 10.05 -13.36 -27.52
N GLU A 841 9.44 -13.50 -28.69
CA GLU A 841 9.88 -14.41 -29.75
C GLU A 841 10.92 -13.76 -30.67
N CYS A 842 10.80 -12.45 -30.94
CA CYS A 842 11.66 -11.72 -31.88
C CYS A 842 12.92 -11.15 -31.24
N CYS A 843 12.88 -10.76 -29.97
CA CYS A 843 14.02 -10.12 -29.31
C CYS A 843 15.02 -11.18 -28.82
N SER A 844 16.31 -10.95 -29.07
CA SER A 844 17.39 -11.89 -28.74
C SER A 844 17.88 -11.77 -27.29
N THR A 845 17.80 -10.56 -26.71
CA THR A 845 18.32 -10.27 -25.37
C THR A 845 17.36 -9.38 -24.60
N PHE A 846 17.24 -9.64 -23.30
CA PHE A 846 16.31 -8.95 -22.41
C PHE A 846 17.02 -8.52 -21.13
N PHE A 847 16.48 -7.50 -20.48
CA PHE A 847 16.81 -7.15 -19.11
C PHE A 847 15.72 -7.69 -18.18
N VAL A 848 16.15 -8.33 -17.09
CA VAL A 848 15.24 -8.83 -16.06
C VAL A 848 14.72 -7.65 -15.24
N ASN A 849 13.40 -7.58 -15.04
CA ASN A 849 12.75 -6.44 -14.40
C ASN A 849 12.50 -6.65 -12.89
N PRO A 850 13.32 -6.08 -11.99
CA PRO A 850 13.09 -6.14 -10.56
C PRO A 850 11.94 -5.25 -10.09
N PHE A 851 11.51 -4.27 -10.90
CA PHE A 851 10.49 -3.29 -10.50
C PHE A 851 9.06 -3.76 -10.83
N SER A 852 8.84 -5.04 -11.15
CA SER A 852 7.48 -5.51 -11.49
C SER A 852 6.54 -5.52 -10.28
N ASP A 853 7.04 -5.88 -9.10
CA ASP A 853 6.36 -5.74 -7.81
C ASP A 853 7.39 -5.66 -6.67
N ARG A 854 6.93 -5.45 -5.42
CA ARG A 854 7.84 -5.34 -4.25
C ARG A 854 8.63 -6.61 -3.98
N HIS A 855 8.04 -7.78 -4.24
CA HIS A 855 8.76 -9.05 -4.09
C HIS A 855 9.86 -9.18 -5.14
N ALA A 856 9.63 -8.77 -6.40
CA ALA A 856 10.64 -8.81 -7.46
C ALA A 856 11.82 -7.93 -7.10
N TYR A 857 11.55 -6.79 -6.47
CA TYR A 857 12.59 -5.88 -6.05
C TYR A 857 13.49 -6.48 -4.95
N LEU A 858 12.93 -7.30 -4.07
CA LEU A 858 13.69 -8.01 -3.03
C LEU A 858 14.42 -9.24 -3.54
N THR A 859 13.80 -10.00 -4.43
CA THR A 859 14.43 -11.22 -4.96
C THR A 859 15.54 -10.90 -5.96
N LEU A 860 15.39 -9.86 -6.79
CA LEU A 860 16.19 -9.70 -8.02
C LEU A 860 17.21 -8.55 -7.98
N VAL A 861 17.31 -7.78 -6.90
CA VAL A 861 18.20 -6.60 -6.83
C VAL A 861 19.44 -6.85 -6.01
#